data_AF-A0A0B1T0R9-F1
#
_entry.id   AF-A0A0B1T0R9-F1
#
_cell.length_a   1.000
_cell.length_b   1.000
_cell.length_c   1.000
_cell.angle_alpha   90.00
_cell.angle_beta   90.00
_cell.angle_gamma   90.00
#
_symmetry.space_group_name_H-M   'P 1'
#
loop_
_entity.id
_entity.type
_entity.pdbx_description
1 polymer ?
#
loop_
_entity_poly.entity_id
_entity_poly.type
_entity_poly.pdbx_seq_one_letter_code
_entity_poly.pdbx_strand_id
1 'polypeptide(L)'
;EIGMNLREYVSNDDSVNNSIPEIDRAPNGAIKFLGVRYHTKADTFSINLTFRKKSNLTKRDIVSQLNSIYDPIGMAGPITIKLKHLMREILECTTGWKDPVPSLLATKWKETCEKFENTLLSIPRLGHTTIPDGKDVTSVWLFADASEKALATCAYFRHEKTLQVTPLISGKTRLTPKRTKQTIPRLETLAILMAIRLARTIIDATSEALKEVNLLTDSEIVLSWIRSNRDLPPFVERQKNRILKIRDHLVSAGIAVNFFHVPTEYNIADAGTRGLSEKPVESIPWLQGPQWLSKEKTPSILTRMNETRNEDNTESTDAKICATNVADTQKKIVKNDKASNLLLLFRFSRLEVLLRVVARVGKIIKKWVERTNQQKELSSRIKLQKISRFALQTEITADDIAMSEIILFREAHRFVSLKDLQKRFPHKKLFRDKEGIIRNESRLQNALLPYDTKNPIFVDKDSDLARLILRNIHTKNAHCGKEHTLCLVRQRFWIPRPAATFSRYLKNCVICKKSHGLPYGAPDMPPLPKDRVVVTKPFENVGCDFMGPFQSQDNSKLYICLYTCLTTRAVHLEVVENMSAGAFLNSFTRFISRRGVPRLIRTDCGTNFKLGQQIIQQMFDQDVTTGSSLMSYSSNHGINWIFNPPGAPWMGGAWERLVGTVKRAFTKSVGRKKLSFPDLCTVVARIEAIVNTRPLTAVSSTVDEIPIRPVDFLQKSLQYSLPSADTGDFDDPSYDPTLIQNVFQVKQAIETAEKISEKFWQRWHIEYLTSLREMQTKDRKQHRHAKLRDPRIGEIVLVEQENLPRGSWSYGKIIELVKSNDGFVRSVKLLMPNKHIWHRAISAIYPLEISSTAEELKNSEQTAVENQSPESSNAASPRKAKLKAIEAIRDISKSTHNSTMLQLASPHFLLMSTIIALITLMSPRVSAATRPSLNCSHDSLTVFPPNTKFELCINSICKLVPQRTENLMLSLPLTSKNAQANTSKNINIFVFALVKENVDRRADMLS
;
A
#
# COMPACT_ATOMS: atom_id res chain seq x y z
N GLU A 1 -24.12 -45.40 -8.71
CA GLU A 1 -22.94 -46.28 -8.74
C GLU A 1 -22.06 -45.87 -9.91
N ILE A 2 -20.80 -45.52 -9.67
CA ILE A 2 -19.86 -45.22 -10.75
C ILE A 2 -19.35 -46.58 -11.22
N GLY A 3 -19.77 -47.03 -12.40
CA GLY A 3 -19.49 -48.37 -12.97
C GLY A 3 -18.01 -48.62 -13.32
N MET A 4 -17.10 -48.34 -12.39
CA MET A 4 -15.69 -48.68 -12.49
C MET A 4 -15.44 -50.00 -11.78
N ASN A 5 -15.04 -51.02 -12.54
CA ASN A 5 -14.55 -52.27 -11.97
C ASN A 5 -13.13 -52.04 -11.47
N LEU A 6 -13.01 -51.71 -10.18
CA LEU A 6 -11.74 -51.51 -9.49
C LEU A 6 -10.98 -52.86 -9.39
N ARG A 7 -9.69 -52.84 -9.70
CA ARG A 7 -8.77 -54.00 -9.67
C ARG A 7 -7.47 -53.60 -8.96
N GLU A 8 -6.53 -54.53 -8.80
CA GLU A 8 -5.24 -54.33 -8.11
C GLU A 8 -5.37 -54.07 -6.59
N TYR A 9 -6.25 -54.82 -5.92
CA TYR A 9 -6.40 -54.74 -4.47
C TYR A 9 -5.28 -55.48 -3.74
N VAL A 10 -4.77 -54.88 -2.68
CA VAL A 10 -3.83 -55.52 -1.76
C VAL A 10 -4.01 -54.93 -0.36
N SER A 11 -3.97 -55.80 0.63
CA SER A 11 -4.01 -55.49 2.06
C SER A 11 -2.68 -55.87 2.70
N ASN A 12 -2.41 -55.30 3.87
CA ASN A 12 -1.33 -55.74 4.75
C ASN A 12 -1.68 -57.03 5.53
N ASP A 13 -2.94 -57.45 5.50
CA ASP A 13 -3.43 -58.70 6.10
C ASP A 13 -3.54 -59.82 5.05
N ASP A 14 -2.84 -60.93 5.30
CA ASP A 14 -2.83 -62.09 4.40
C ASP A 14 -4.20 -62.80 4.32
N SER A 15 -5.01 -62.76 5.37
CA SER A 15 -6.39 -63.29 5.36
C SER A 15 -7.28 -62.49 4.40
N VAL A 16 -7.19 -61.15 4.47
CA VAL A 16 -7.92 -60.26 3.55
C VAL A 16 -7.45 -60.46 2.12
N ASN A 17 -6.14 -60.56 1.90
CA ASN A 17 -5.58 -60.85 0.57
C ASN A 17 -6.13 -62.15 -0.02
N ASN A 18 -6.22 -63.20 0.79
CA ASN A 18 -6.74 -64.50 0.35
C ASN A 18 -8.23 -64.48 -0.02
N SER A 19 -9.01 -63.56 0.56
CA SER A 19 -10.43 -63.36 0.22
C SER A 19 -10.66 -62.60 -1.10
N ILE A 20 -9.63 -61.92 -1.62
CA ILE A 20 -9.70 -61.17 -2.88
C ILE A 20 -9.46 -62.13 -4.07
N PRO A 21 -10.31 -62.14 -5.11
CA PRO A 21 -10.09 -62.94 -6.32
C PRO A 21 -8.72 -62.71 -6.94
N GLU A 22 -8.04 -63.76 -7.41
CA GLU A 22 -6.67 -63.65 -7.95
C GLU A 22 -6.57 -62.65 -9.12
N ILE A 23 -7.61 -62.56 -9.95
CA ILE A 23 -7.64 -61.63 -11.11
C ILE A 23 -7.68 -60.15 -10.70
N ASP A 24 -8.13 -59.86 -9.48
CA ASP A 24 -8.25 -58.50 -8.94
C ASP A 24 -7.17 -58.19 -7.90
N ARG A 25 -6.31 -59.16 -7.56
CA ARG A 25 -5.28 -59.05 -6.52
C ARG A 25 -3.99 -58.42 -7.07
N ALA A 26 -3.47 -57.41 -6.38
CA ALA A 26 -2.15 -56.84 -6.65
C ALA A 26 -1.03 -57.65 -5.96
N PRO A 27 0.21 -57.58 -6.47
CA PRO A 27 1.37 -58.23 -5.84
C PRO A 27 1.58 -57.74 -4.40
N ASN A 28 1.62 -58.67 -3.44
CA ASN A 28 1.89 -58.35 -2.04
C ASN A 28 3.40 -58.14 -1.83
N GLY A 29 3.81 -56.98 -1.30
CA GLY A 29 5.21 -56.59 -1.16
C GLY A 29 5.43 -55.10 -1.40
N ALA A 30 6.51 -54.75 -2.08
CA ALA A 30 6.85 -53.35 -2.35
C ALA A 30 6.19 -52.82 -3.63
N ILE A 31 5.17 -51.98 -3.47
CA ILE A 31 4.40 -51.33 -4.54
C ILE A 31 4.68 -49.82 -4.60
N LYS A 32 4.23 -49.14 -5.65
CA LYS A 32 4.25 -47.66 -5.73
C LYS A 32 2.85 -47.12 -5.41
N PHE A 33 2.72 -46.36 -4.33
CA PHE A 33 1.50 -45.69 -3.92
C PHE A 33 1.66 -44.18 -4.07
N LEU A 34 0.86 -43.56 -4.96
CA LEU A 34 0.94 -42.13 -5.28
C LEU A 34 2.36 -41.62 -5.60
N GLY A 35 3.21 -42.48 -6.18
CA GLY A 35 4.60 -42.15 -6.53
C GLY A 35 5.64 -42.43 -5.43
N VAL A 36 5.23 -42.83 -4.22
CA VAL A 36 6.12 -43.25 -3.12
C VAL A 36 6.17 -44.77 -3.04
N ARG A 37 7.30 -45.37 -2.66
CA ARG A 37 7.40 -46.83 -2.48
C ARG A 37 6.73 -47.20 -1.16
N TYR A 38 5.73 -48.07 -1.21
CA TYR A 38 4.98 -48.57 -0.06
C TYR A 38 5.17 -50.08 0.04
N HIS A 39 5.56 -50.58 1.21
CA HIS A 39 5.68 -52.01 1.46
C HIS A 39 4.44 -52.47 2.22
N THR A 40 3.58 -53.25 1.58
CA THR A 40 2.28 -53.67 2.15
C THR A 40 2.45 -54.54 3.39
N LYS A 41 3.29 -55.58 3.34
CA LYS A 41 3.53 -56.47 4.50
C LYS A 41 4.14 -55.79 5.73
N ALA A 42 5.19 -55.00 5.52
CA ALA A 42 5.85 -54.25 6.59
C ALA A 42 5.09 -52.97 7.00
N ASP A 43 4.04 -52.61 6.25
CA ASP A 43 3.28 -51.38 6.37
C ASP A 43 4.13 -50.10 6.44
N THR A 44 5.13 -49.98 5.56
CA THR A 44 6.11 -48.88 5.59
C THR A 44 6.20 -48.12 4.28
N PHE A 45 6.25 -46.79 4.35
CA PHE A 45 6.69 -45.95 3.24
C PHE A 45 8.21 -45.92 3.17
N SER A 46 8.74 -45.86 1.96
CA SER A 46 10.18 -45.82 1.71
C SER A 46 10.54 -44.96 0.51
N ILE A 47 11.73 -44.36 0.57
CA ILE A 47 12.37 -43.64 -0.53
C ILE A 47 13.77 -44.21 -0.69
N ASN A 48 14.07 -44.69 -1.90
CA ASN A 48 15.41 -45.11 -2.28
C ASN A 48 16.08 -43.98 -3.06
N LEU A 49 17.23 -43.52 -2.59
CA LEU A 49 18.01 -42.47 -3.24
C LEU A 49 18.96 -43.07 -4.27
N THR A 50 18.58 -42.97 -5.55
CA THR A 50 19.39 -43.45 -6.68
C THR A 50 19.75 -42.30 -7.60
N PHE A 51 21.04 -42.13 -7.92
CA PHE A 51 21.53 -41.04 -8.75
C PHE A 51 22.12 -41.59 -10.06
N ARG A 52 21.70 -41.06 -11.22
CA ARG A 52 22.21 -41.52 -12.51
C ARG A 52 23.65 -41.04 -12.73
N LYS A 53 24.62 -41.95 -12.86
CA LYS A 53 26.01 -41.61 -13.18
C LYS A 53 26.13 -41.16 -14.64
N LYS A 54 26.66 -39.96 -14.86
CA LYS A 54 26.99 -39.42 -16.19
C LYS A 54 28.41 -38.85 -16.17
N SER A 55 29.16 -39.09 -17.24
CA SER A 55 30.52 -38.55 -17.43
C SER A 55 30.48 -37.02 -17.49
N ASN A 56 29.67 -36.47 -18.40
CA ASN A 56 29.46 -35.04 -18.58
C ASN A 56 28.11 -34.61 -17.97
N LEU A 57 28.17 -33.93 -16.81
CA LEU A 57 26.97 -33.39 -16.18
C LEU A 57 26.60 -32.05 -16.80
N THR A 58 25.33 -31.86 -17.13
CA THR A 58 24.77 -30.58 -17.55
C THR A 58 23.84 -30.02 -16.48
N LYS A 59 23.50 -28.72 -16.56
CA LYS A 59 22.48 -28.12 -15.67
C LYS A 59 21.14 -28.85 -15.74
N ARG A 60 20.76 -29.31 -16.95
CA ARG A 60 19.53 -30.09 -17.16
C ARG A 60 19.57 -31.43 -16.43
N ASP A 61 20.69 -32.14 -16.48
CA ASP A 61 20.83 -33.43 -15.80
C ASP A 61 20.73 -33.29 -14.28
N ILE A 62 21.37 -32.27 -13.71
CA ILE A 62 21.36 -32.00 -12.27
C ILE A 62 19.93 -31.70 -11.77
N VAL A 63 19.20 -30.82 -12.47
CA VAL A 63 17.79 -30.53 -12.15
C VAL A 63 16.91 -31.77 -12.28
N SER A 64 17.14 -32.59 -13.32
CA SER A 64 16.41 -33.84 -13.53
C SER A 64 16.65 -34.85 -12.41
N GLN A 65 17.92 -35.08 -12.02
CA GLN A 65 18.30 -36.00 -10.95
C GLN A 65 17.74 -35.58 -9.59
N LEU A 66 17.73 -34.29 -9.27
CA LEU A 66 17.18 -33.82 -8.01
C LEU A 66 15.66 -33.95 -7.98
N ASN A 67 14.98 -33.65 -9.08
CA ASN A 67 13.52 -33.73 -9.18
C ASN A 67 12.99 -35.16 -9.35
N SER A 68 13.84 -36.14 -9.69
CA SER A 68 13.44 -37.56 -9.68
C SER A 68 13.23 -38.12 -8.28
N ILE A 69 13.72 -37.43 -7.24
CA ILE A 69 13.44 -37.79 -5.84
C ILE A 69 12.06 -37.25 -5.47
N TYR A 70 11.04 -38.11 -5.59
CA TYR A 70 9.68 -37.79 -5.19
C TYR A 70 9.49 -38.00 -3.68
N ASP A 71 9.57 -36.91 -2.91
CA ASP A 71 9.48 -36.92 -1.44
C ASP A 71 8.36 -35.98 -0.93
N PRO A 72 7.09 -36.41 -1.00
CA PRO A 72 5.96 -35.58 -0.56
C PRO A 72 5.89 -35.44 0.97
N ILE A 73 6.41 -36.43 1.72
CA ILE A 73 6.41 -36.46 3.18
C ILE A 73 7.53 -35.57 3.74
N GLY A 74 8.69 -35.52 3.07
CA GLY A 74 9.87 -34.79 3.52
C GLY A 74 10.91 -35.63 4.26
N MET A 75 10.92 -36.96 4.03
CA MET A 75 11.86 -37.90 4.66
C MET A 75 13.31 -37.61 4.23
N ALA A 76 13.53 -37.34 2.94
CA ALA A 76 14.83 -37.01 2.37
C ALA A 76 15.17 -35.51 2.48
N GLY A 77 14.37 -34.71 3.19
CA GLY A 77 14.55 -33.28 3.37
C GLY A 77 15.98 -32.87 3.78
N PRO A 78 16.57 -33.48 4.82
CA PRO A 78 17.95 -33.24 5.27
C PRO A 78 19.04 -33.59 4.26
N ILE A 79 18.78 -34.52 3.34
CA ILE A 79 19.73 -34.94 2.30
C ILE A 79 19.60 -34.03 1.08
N THR A 80 18.37 -33.87 0.59
CA THR A 80 18.07 -33.09 -0.61
C THR A 80 18.40 -31.61 -0.45
N ILE A 81 18.43 -31.06 0.77
CA ILE A 81 18.77 -29.64 0.98
C ILE A 81 20.22 -29.31 0.58
N LYS A 82 21.16 -30.23 0.80
CA LYS A 82 22.57 -30.08 0.38
C LYS A 82 22.68 -30.10 -1.15
N LEU A 83 21.98 -31.03 -1.80
CA LEU A 83 21.90 -31.10 -3.26
C LEU A 83 21.20 -29.86 -3.86
N LYS A 84 20.08 -29.40 -3.26
CA LYS A 84 19.39 -28.16 -3.65
C LYS A 84 20.34 -26.96 -3.59
N HIS A 85 21.19 -26.88 -2.56
CA HIS A 85 22.17 -25.81 -2.42
C HIS A 85 23.24 -25.86 -3.52
N LEU A 86 23.84 -27.04 -3.78
CA LEU A 86 24.80 -27.23 -4.87
C LEU A 86 24.19 -26.93 -6.25
N MET A 87 22.96 -27.37 -6.49
CA MET A 87 22.23 -27.05 -7.72
C MET A 87 22.11 -25.53 -7.91
N ARG A 88 21.85 -24.77 -6.84
CA ARG A 88 21.78 -23.30 -6.90
C ARG A 88 23.13 -22.70 -7.31
N GLU A 89 24.24 -23.16 -6.74
CA GLU A 89 25.59 -22.71 -7.11
C GLU A 89 25.88 -22.99 -8.59
N ILE A 90 25.51 -24.18 -9.06
CA ILE A 90 25.72 -24.61 -10.45
C ILE A 90 24.86 -23.81 -11.43
N LEU A 91 23.61 -23.50 -11.09
CA LEU A 91 22.72 -22.70 -11.93
C LEU A 91 23.20 -21.26 -12.10
N GLU A 92 24.04 -20.76 -11.21
CA GLU A 92 24.61 -19.41 -11.25
C GLU A 92 25.85 -19.28 -12.14
N CYS A 93 26.41 -20.41 -12.61
CA CYS A 93 27.47 -20.38 -13.60
C CYS A 93 26.96 -19.81 -14.94
N THR A 94 27.85 -19.24 -15.75
CA THR A 94 27.52 -18.68 -17.08
C THR A 94 27.31 -19.74 -18.16
N THR A 95 27.52 -21.03 -17.87
CA THR A 95 27.35 -22.15 -18.82
C THR A 95 25.89 -22.31 -19.26
N GLY A 96 25.67 -22.70 -20.52
CA GLY A 96 24.34 -22.99 -21.05
C GLY A 96 23.70 -24.23 -20.43
N TRP A 97 22.42 -24.45 -20.71
CA TRP A 97 21.64 -25.56 -20.11
C TRP A 97 22.06 -26.95 -20.57
N LYS A 98 22.63 -27.05 -21.78
CA LYS A 98 23.10 -28.29 -22.40
C LYS A 98 24.63 -28.45 -22.33
N ASP A 99 25.32 -27.42 -21.86
CA ASP A 99 26.78 -27.42 -21.79
C ASP A 99 27.24 -28.14 -20.51
N PRO A 100 28.43 -28.78 -20.53
CA PRO A 100 29.01 -29.38 -19.34
C PRO A 100 29.24 -28.31 -18.28
N VAL A 101 28.89 -28.62 -17.02
CA VAL A 101 29.17 -27.75 -15.88
C VAL A 101 30.67 -27.78 -15.51
N PRO A 102 31.20 -26.70 -14.88
CA PRO A 102 32.61 -26.64 -14.48
C PRO A 102 33.04 -27.88 -13.69
N SER A 103 34.21 -28.45 -14.04
CA SER A 103 34.71 -29.72 -13.50
C SER A 103 34.68 -29.76 -11.97
N LEU A 104 35.12 -28.70 -11.30
CA LEU A 104 35.11 -28.59 -9.84
C LEU A 104 33.71 -28.80 -9.23
N LEU A 105 32.66 -28.21 -9.83
CA LEU A 105 31.29 -28.33 -9.33
C LEU A 105 30.67 -29.67 -9.73
N ALA A 106 31.03 -30.19 -10.91
CA ALA A 106 30.63 -31.53 -11.34
C ALA A 106 31.17 -32.60 -10.39
N THR A 107 32.43 -32.49 -9.96
CA THR A 107 33.04 -33.39 -8.97
C THR A 107 32.33 -33.29 -7.62
N LYS A 108 32.12 -32.08 -7.09
CA LYS A 108 31.37 -31.88 -5.84
C LYS A 108 29.96 -32.48 -5.88
N TRP A 109 29.26 -32.35 -7.01
CA TRP A 109 27.95 -32.97 -7.19
C TRP A 109 28.03 -34.50 -7.16
N LYS A 110 28.97 -35.09 -7.90
CA LYS A 110 29.19 -36.55 -7.93
C LYS A 110 29.52 -37.11 -6.55
N GLU A 111 30.51 -36.53 -5.86
CA GLU A 111 30.90 -36.91 -4.50
C GLU A 111 29.71 -36.84 -3.53
N THR A 112 28.89 -35.79 -3.62
CA THR A 112 27.72 -35.64 -2.75
C THR A 112 26.64 -36.68 -3.07
N CYS A 113 26.44 -37.04 -4.34
CA CYS A 113 25.49 -38.07 -4.74
C CYS A 113 25.96 -39.47 -4.30
N GLU A 114 27.25 -39.77 -4.46
CA GLU A 114 27.85 -41.05 -4.05
C GLU A 114 27.70 -41.30 -2.54
N LYS A 115 27.82 -40.25 -1.71
CA LYS A 115 27.62 -40.35 -0.25
C LYS A 115 26.23 -40.85 0.16
N PHE A 116 25.21 -40.64 -0.66
CA PHE A 116 23.83 -41.02 -0.35
C PHE A 116 23.26 -42.02 -1.37
N GLU A 117 24.11 -42.61 -2.21
CA GLU A 117 23.69 -43.57 -3.22
C GLU A 117 23.17 -44.85 -2.55
N ASN A 118 22.03 -45.37 -3.01
CA ASN A 118 21.34 -46.54 -2.47
C ASN A 118 20.92 -46.42 -1.00
N THR A 119 20.82 -45.19 -0.49
CA THR A 119 20.28 -44.93 0.83
C THR A 119 18.77 -45.17 0.83
N LEU A 120 18.31 -46.15 1.62
CA LEU A 120 16.90 -46.46 1.83
C LEU A 120 16.40 -45.76 3.10
N LEU A 121 15.55 -44.74 2.92
CA LEU A 121 14.84 -44.09 4.02
C LEU A 121 13.48 -44.75 4.14
N SER A 122 13.08 -45.13 5.35
CA SER A 122 11.76 -45.73 5.59
C SER A 122 11.13 -45.25 6.88
N ILE A 123 9.81 -45.11 6.87
CA ILE A 123 8.96 -44.84 8.04
C ILE A 123 7.73 -45.74 7.96
N PRO A 124 7.17 -46.20 9.09
CA PRO A 124 5.90 -46.89 9.10
C PRO A 124 4.76 -45.96 8.64
N ARG A 125 3.79 -46.49 7.89
CA ARG A 125 2.60 -45.74 7.44
C ARG A 125 1.71 -45.37 8.62
N LEU A 126 1.52 -46.30 9.55
CA LEU A 126 0.81 -46.09 10.79
C LEU A 126 1.85 -45.87 11.89
N GLY A 127 1.90 -44.65 12.44
CA GLY A 127 2.88 -44.27 13.47
C GLY A 127 2.63 -44.89 14.85
N HIS A 128 1.65 -45.81 14.96
CA HIS A 128 1.15 -46.35 16.23
C HIS A 128 1.09 -47.88 16.20
N THR A 129 1.60 -48.47 17.27
CA THR A 129 1.19 -49.79 17.74
C THR A 129 -0.10 -49.59 18.53
N THR A 130 -1.26 -50.00 17.98
CA THR A 130 -2.56 -50.19 18.68
C THR A 130 -2.82 -49.25 19.87
N ILE A 131 -3.52 -48.14 19.64
CA ILE A 131 -4.11 -47.35 20.73
C ILE A 131 -5.17 -48.25 21.41
N PRO A 132 -5.04 -48.62 22.70
CA PRO A 132 -5.88 -49.66 23.29
C PRO A 132 -7.37 -49.32 23.41
N ASP A 133 -7.77 -48.06 23.26
CA ASP A 133 -9.17 -47.65 23.21
C ASP A 133 -9.20 -46.28 22.55
N GLY A 134 -9.99 -46.10 21.47
CA GLY A 134 -10.00 -44.96 20.54
C GLY A 134 -10.37 -43.58 21.10
N LYS A 135 -9.78 -43.17 22.23
CA LYS A 135 -9.92 -41.88 22.92
C LYS A 135 -8.60 -41.49 23.59
N ASP A 136 -7.49 -41.49 22.86
CA ASP A 136 -6.27 -40.80 23.32
C ASP A 136 -6.25 -39.36 22.79
N VAL A 137 -5.72 -38.44 23.59
CA VAL A 137 -5.54 -37.05 23.21
C VAL A 137 -4.20 -36.96 22.48
N THR A 138 -4.24 -36.61 21.19
CA THR A 138 -3.02 -36.42 20.42
C THR A 138 -2.63 -34.94 20.40
N SER A 139 -1.37 -34.64 20.68
CA SER A 139 -0.75 -33.32 20.50
C SER A 139 0.23 -33.32 19.32
N VAL A 140 0.26 -32.23 18.54
CA VAL A 140 1.19 -32.08 17.41
C VAL A 140 2.41 -31.28 17.84
N TRP A 141 3.60 -31.83 17.62
CA TRP A 141 4.87 -31.21 17.96
C TRP A 141 5.62 -30.85 16.69
N LEU A 142 5.85 -29.55 16.49
CA LEU A 142 6.52 -29.02 15.31
C LEU A 142 7.81 -28.30 15.69
N PHE A 143 8.90 -28.72 15.06
CA PHE A 143 10.20 -28.08 15.20
C PHE A 143 10.42 -27.14 14.02
N ALA A 144 10.99 -25.97 14.28
CA ALA A 144 11.34 -25.00 13.25
C ALA A 144 12.79 -24.55 13.41
N ASP A 145 13.51 -24.47 12.31
CA ASP A 145 14.88 -23.97 12.29
C ASP A 145 15.19 -23.20 10.99
N ALA A 146 16.16 -22.30 11.07
CA ALA A 146 16.63 -21.51 9.95
C ALA A 146 18.15 -21.25 10.01
N SER A 147 18.82 -21.58 8.92
CA SER A 147 20.22 -21.20 8.65
C SER A 147 20.30 -20.14 7.55
N GLU A 148 21.50 -19.61 7.29
CA GLU A 148 21.71 -18.72 6.14
C GLU A 148 21.35 -19.38 4.79
N LYS A 149 21.43 -20.72 4.72
CA LYS A 149 21.27 -21.50 3.50
C LYS A 149 19.87 -22.09 3.34
N ALA A 150 19.23 -22.50 4.44
CA ALA A 150 17.98 -23.23 4.41
C ALA A 150 17.05 -22.93 5.59
N LEU A 151 15.76 -23.22 5.39
CA LEU A 151 14.69 -23.22 6.38
C LEU A 151 14.18 -24.66 6.50
N ALA A 152 13.89 -25.12 7.71
CA ALA A 152 13.36 -26.45 7.94
C ALA A 152 12.22 -26.45 8.96
N THR A 153 11.30 -27.39 8.79
CA THR A 153 10.33 -27.75 9.82
C THR A 153 10.01 -29.24 9.72
N CYS A 154 9.76 -29.89 10.85
CA CYS A 154 9.32 -31.28 10.95
C CYS A 154 8.25 -31.42 12.03
N ALA A 155 7.31 -32.34 11.82
CA ALA A 155 6.14 -32.55 12.67
C ALA A 155 6.00 -34.01 13.10
N TYR A 156 5.63 -34.20 14.37
CA TYR A 156 5.41 -35.49 15.02
C TYR A 156 4.15 -35.42 15.89
N PHE A 157 3.49 -36.55 16.11
CA PHE A 157 2.40 -36.67 17.07
C PHE A 157 2.96 -37.24 18.38
N ARG A 158 2.37 -36.80 19.49
CA ARG A 158 2.58 -37.38 20.80
C ARG A 158 1.22 -37.73 21.39
N HIS A 159 1.11 -38.97 21.85
CA HIS A 159 -0.05 -39.45 22.58
C HIS A 159 0.08 -39.12 24.06
N GLU A 160 -0.91 -38.44 24.64
CA GLU A 160 -0.79 -37.98 26.03
C GLU A 160 -0.91 -39.13 27.04
N LYS A 161 -1.64 -40.22 26.75
CA LYS A 161 -1.74 -41.37 27.68
C LYS A 161 -0.56 -42.33 27.57
N THR A 162 -0.16 -42.71 26.35
CA THR A 162 0.93 -43.68 26.15
C THR A 162 2.31 -43.04 26.12
N LEU A 163 2.37 -41.70 25.95
CA LEU A 163 3.59 -40.92 25.75
C LEU A 163 4.40 -41.37 24.53
N GLN A 164 3.78 -42.15 23.63
CA GLN A 164 4.42 -42.60 22.42
C GLN A 164 4.51 -41.44 21.43
N VAL A 165 5.69 -41.27 20.85
CA VAL A 165 5.96 -40.28 19.80
C VAL A 165 6.01 -41.00 18.46
N THR A 166 5.33 -40.46 17.46
CA THR A 166 5.37 -41.04 16.11
C THR A 166 6.69 -40.76 15.42
N PRO A 167 7.04 -41.60 14.43
CA PRO A 167 7.92 -41.20 13.34
C PRO A 167 7.40 -39.95 12.61
N LEU A 168 8.24 -39.39 11.73
CA LEU A 168 7.97 -38.17 10.98
C LEU A 168 6.62 -38.23 10.24
N ILE A 169 5.72 -37.31 10.57
CA ILE A 169 4.44 -37.15 9.87
C ILE A 169 4.65 -36.36 8.59
N SER A 170 5.32 -35.21 8.73
CA SER A 170 5.69 -34.39 7.59
C SER A 170 6.87 -33.48 7.93
N GLY A 171 7.78 -33.34 6.98
CA GLY A 171 8.91 -32.44 7.01
C GLY A 171 8.92 -31.53 5.78
N LYS A 172 9.39 -30.30 5.94
CA LYS A 172 9.60 -29.38 4.81
C LYS A 172 10.94 -28.69 4.94
N THR A 173 11.77 -28.82 3.91
CA THR A 173 13.02 -28.06 3.76
C THR A 173 12.94 -27.13 2.56
N ARG A 174 13.38 -25.88 2.74
CA ARG A 174 13.39 -24.85 1.69
C ARG A 174 14.68 -24.09 1.71
N LEU A 175 15.26 -23.83 0.54
CA LEU A 175 16.41 -22.93 0.46
C LEU A 175 15.99 -21.49 0.77
N THR A 176 16.88 -20.73 1.38
CA THR A 176 16.63 -19.31 1.70
C THR A 176 16.51 -18.45 0.43
N PRO A 177 15.72 -17.36 0.44
CA PRO A 177 15.57 -16.48 -0.72
C PRO A 177 16.86 -15.68 -1.03
N LYS A 178 17.40 -15.79 -2.24
CA LYS A 178 18.68 -15.15 -2.63
C LYS A 178 18.60 -13.66 -2.98
N ARG A 179 17.44 -13.16 -3.46
CA ARG A 179 17.30 -11.80 -4.03
C ARG A 179 17.58 -10.65 -3.03
N THR A 180 17.70 -10.94 -1.74
CA THR A 180 17.91 -9.96 -0.67
C THR A 180 18.70 -10.59 0.45
N LYS A 181 19.70 -9.90 1.01
CA LYS A 181 20.44 -10.38 2.20
C LYS A 181 19.47 -10.45 3.39
N GLN A 182 19.13 -11.67 3.80
CA GLN A 182 18.25 -11.92 4.94
C GLN A 182 19.08 -12.01 6.22
N THR A 183 18.50 -11.54 7.33
CA THR A 183 19.10 -11.73 8.66
C THR A 183 18.61 -13.05 9.22
N ILE A 184 19.42 -13.73 10.04
CA ILE A 184 19.04 -15.01 10.67
C ILE A 184 17.67 -14.91 11.39
N PRO A 185 17.39 -13.87 12.22
CA PRO A 185 16.07 -13.71 12.85
C PRO A 185 14.87 -13.62 11.90
N ARG A 186 15.06 -13.06 10.69
CA ARG A 186 14.00 -13.00 9.67
C ARG A 186 13.73 -14.37 9.07
N LEU A 187 14.78 -15.16 8.89
CA LEU A 187 14.70 -16.53 8.40
C LEU A 187 14.06 -17.43 9.46
N GLU A 188 14.43 -17.30 10.72
CA GLU A 188 13.80 -18.00 11.85
C GLU A 188 12.30 -17.66 11.94
N THR A 189 11.93 -16.39 11.77
CA THR A 189 10.50 -15.99 11.70
C THR A 189 9.76 -16.68 10.54
N LEU A 190 10.43 -16.87 9.39
CA LEU A 190 9.87 -17.61 8.27
C LEU A 190 9.78 -19.12 8.53
N ALA A 191 10.72 -19.70 9.27
CA ALA A 191 10.67 -21.10 9.69
C ALA A 191 9.45 -21.36 10.57
N ILE A 192 9.17 -20.51 11.56
CA ILE A 192 7.97 -20.64 12.39
C ILE A 192 6.69 -20.47 11.57
N LEU A 193 6.66 -19.53 10.62
CA LEU A 193 5.53 -19.41 9.71
C LEU A 193 5.34 -20.67 8.84
N MET A 194 6.43 -21.35 8.45
CA MET A 194 6.37 -22.61 7.72
C MET A 194 5.84 -23.74 8.62
N ALA A 195 6.26 -23.80 9.88
CA ALA A 195 5.80 -24.74 10.88
C ALA A 195 4.29 -24.60 11.14
N ILE A 196 3.79 -23.41 11.50
CA ILE A 196 2.35 -23.25 11.80
C ILE A 196 1.44 -23.49 10.59
N ARG A 197 1.93 -23.26 9.37
CA ARG A 197 1.22 -23.64 8.14
C ARG A 197 1.18 -25.14 7.95
N LEU A 198 2.27 -25.83 8.26
CA LEU A 198 2.32 -27.28 8.23
C LEU A 198 1.35 -27.87 9.27
N ALA A 199 1.32 -27.31 10.48
CA ALA A 199 0.36 -27.70 11.52
C ALA A 199 -1.09 -27.62 11.01
N ARG A 200 -1.47 -26.49 10.40
CA ARG A 200 -2.79 -26.35 9.78
C ARG A 200 -3.07 -27.41 8.72
N THR A 201 -2.11 -27.69 7.82
CA THR A 201 -2.28 -28.72 6.79
C THR A 201 -2.45 -30.12 7.40
N ILE A 202 -1.74 -30.43 8.47
CA ILE A 202 -1.87 -31.71 9.18
C ILE A 202 -3.25 -31.82 9.84
N ILE A 203 -3.70 -30.75 10.51
CA ILE A 203 -5.01 -30.69 11.17
C ILE A 203 -6.14 -30.83 10.14
N ASP A 204 -6.06 -30.14 9.00
CA ASP A 204 -7.07 -30.19 7.95
C ASP A 204 -7.13 -31.58 7.26
N ALA A 205 -6.05 -32.38 7.34
CA ALA A 205 -5.92 -33.67 6.65
C ALA A 205 -6.08 -34.90 7.55
N THR A 206 -5.94 -34.75 8.87
CA THR A 206 -6.06 -35.87 9.83
C THR A 206 -7.49 -36.01 10.33
N SER A 207 -7.90 -37.25 10.58
CA SER A 207 -9.15 -37.59 11.29
C SER A 207 -8.95 -37.69 12.81
N GLU A 208 -7.73 -37.53 13.31
CA GLU A 208 -7.43 -37.59 14.74
C GLU A 208 -7.95 -36.38 15.53
N ALA A 209 -8.43 -36.62 16.75
CA ALA A 209 -8.90 -35.59 17.66
C ALA A 209 -7.73 -34.84 18.32
N LEU A 210 -7.20 -33.84 17.62
CA LEU A 210 -6.10 -33.01 18.10
C LEU A 210 -6.58 -31.94 19.10
N LYS A 211 -5.97 -31.87 20.28
CA LYS A 211 -6.25 -30.81 21.28
C LYS A 211 -5.20 -29.71 21.30
N GLU A 212 -3.95 -30.03 20.98
CA GLU A 212 -2.83 -29.10 21.14
C GLU A 212 -1.84 -29.12 19.97
N VAL A 213 -1.28 -27.95 19.67
CA VAL A 213 -0.21 -27.71 18.71
C VAL A 213 0.94 -27.00 19.43
N ASN A 214 2.08 -27.68 19.52
CA ASN A 214 3.28 -27.22 20.19
C ASN A 214 4.35 -26.87 19.14
N LEU A 215 4.72 -25.59 19.05
CA LEU A 215 5.70 -25.05 18.11
C LEU A 215 7.02 -24.75 18.84
N LEU A 216 8.11 -25.36 18.40
CA LEU A 216 9.43 -25.30 19.02
C LEU A 216 10.44 -24.60 18.11
N THR A 217 11.23 -23.70 18.69
CA THR A 217 12.34 -23.01 18.03
C THR A 217 13.45 -22.74 19.03
N ASP A 218 14.69 -22.68 18.57
CA ASP A 218 15.86 -22.25 19.36
C ASP A 218 16.09 -20.73 19.30
N SER A 219 15.21 -19.99 18.60
CA SER A 219 15.29 -18.54 18.53
C SER A 219 14.40 -17.86 19.58
N GLU A 220 15.00 -17.50 20.71
CA GLU A 220 14.35 -16.65 21.71
C GLU A 220 13.96 -15.28 21.12
N ILE A 221 14.72 -14.77 20.15
CA ILE A 221 14.43 -13.52 19.46
C ILE A 221 13.07 -13.59 18.76
N VAL A 222 12.78 -14.67 18.03
CA VAL A 222 11.51 -14.78 17.32
C VAL A 222 10.34 -14.97 18.28
N LEU A 223 10.52 -15.73 19.37
CA LEU A 223 9.52 -15.87 20.42
C LEU A 223 9.20 -14.50 21.05
N SER A 224 10.23 -13.69 21.34
CA SER A 224 10.06 -12.32 21.83
C SER A 224 9.27 -11.45 20.83
N TRP A 225 9.50 -11.61 19.52
CA TRP A 225 8.77 -10.86 18.49
C TRP A 225 7.32 -11.28 18.37
N ILE A 226 7.02 -12.58 18.45
CA ILE A 226 5.65 -13.10 18.44
C ILE A 226 4.87 -12.57 19.65
N ARG A 227 5.50 -12.48 20.82
CA ARG A 227 4.90 -11.94 22.04
C ARG A 227 4.83 -10.40 22.08
N SER A 228 5.79 -9.71 21.48
CA SER A 228 5.98 -8.26 21.62
C SER A 228 4.84 -7.43 21.03
N ASN A 229 4.32 -6.47 21.79
CA ASN A 229 3.38 -5.45 21.29
C ASN A 229 4.09 -4.18 20.76
N ARG A 230 5.41 -4.25 20.54
CA ARG A 230 6.21 -3.13 20.03
C ARG A 230 6.18 -3.09 18.50
N ASP A 231 6.46 -1.92 17.93
CA ASP A 231 6.63 -1.75 16.48
C ASP A 231 7.81 -2.58 15.99
N LEU A 232 7.53 -3.64 15.24
CA LEU A 232 8.53 -4.54 14.65
C LEU A 232 8.87 -4.08 13.22
N PRO A 233 10.03 -4.48 12.66
CA PRO A 233 10.31 -4.20 11.25
C PRO A 233 9.16 -4.71 10.35
N PRO A 234 8.74 -3.95 9.32
CA PRO A 234 7.50 -4.25 8.56
C PRO A 234 7.41 -5.66 7.97
N PHE A 235 8.55 -6.27 7.66
CA PHE A 235 8.61 -7.67 7.23
C PHE A 235 8.26 -8.64 8.35
N VAL A 236 8.89 -8.47 9.52
CA VAL A 236 8.70 -9.32 10.71
C VAL A 236 7.27 -9.16 11.21
N GLU A 237 6.78 -7.92 11.31
CA GLU A 237 5.40 -7.64 11.71
C GLU A 237 4.38 -8.31 10.79
N ARG A 238 4.60 -8.27 9.47
CA ARG A 238 3.73 -8.95 8.51
C ARG A 238 3.75 -10.47 8.68
N GLN A 239 4.90 -11.08 8.93
CA GLN A 239 4.97 -12.53 9.17
C GLN A 239 4.34 -12.89 10.52
N LYS A 240 4.61 -12.12 11.58
CA LYS A 240 3.96 -12.24 12.88
C LYS A 240 2.43 -12.21 12.73
N ASN A 241 1.87 -11.22 12.05
CA ASN A 241 0.43 -11.11 11.85
C ASN A 241 -0.15 -12.34 11.11
N ARG A 242 0.62 -12.95 10.19
CA ARG A 242 0.22 -14.21 9.53
C ARG A 242 0.26 -15.40 10.48
N ILE A 243 1.31 -15.50 11.31
CA ILE A 243 1.42 -16.53 12.34
C ILE A 243 0.24 -16.42 13.30
N LEU A 244 -0.02 -15.23 13.84
CA LEU A 244 -1.13 -14.97 14.77
C LEU A 244 -2.48 -15.26 14.12
N LYS A 245 -2.71 -14.83 12.86
CA LYS A 245 -3.97 -15.15 12.16
C LYS A 245 -4.22 -16.67 12.04
N ILE A 246 -3.18 -17.46 11.77
CA ILE A 246 -3.33 -18.93 11.70
C ILE A 246 -3.54 -19.49 13.09
N ARG A 247 -2.79 -19.02 14.09
CA ARG A 247 -2.97 -19.39 15.50
C ARG A 247 -4.40 -19.15 15.94
N ASP A 248 -4.94 -17.96 15.73
CA ASP A 248 -6.27 -17.56 16.19
C ASP A 248 -7.36 -18.40 15.50
N HIS A 249 -7.15 -18.79 14.24
CA HIS A 249 -8.03 -19.73 13.53
C HIS A 249 -8.02 -21.13 14.17
N LEU A 250 -6.85 -21.66 14.54
CA LEU A 250 -6.75 -22.96 15.20
C LEU A 250 -7.35 -22.93 16.61
N VAL A 251 -7.12 -21.84 17.36
CA VAL A 251 -7.73 -21.62 18.68
C VAL A 251 -9.25 -21.51 18.60
N SER A 252 -9.77 -20.83 17.57
CA SER A 252 -11.23 -20.74 17.33
C SER A 252 -11.85 -22.10 16.99
N ALA A 253 -11.06 -23.05 16.48
CA ALA A 253 -11.47 -24.43 16.24
C ALA A 253 -11.32 -25.34 17.48
N GLY A 254 -11.00 -24.77 18.65
CA GLY A 254 -10.87 -25.50 19.91
C GLY A 254 -9.50 -26.14 20.14
N ILE A 255 -8.48 -25.78 19.34
CA ILE A 255 -7.12 -26.36 19.43
C ILE A 255 -6.17 -25.35 20.09
N ALA A 256 -5.57 -25.73 21.22
CA ALA A 256 -4.58 -24.89 21.90
C ALA A 256 -3.29 -24.79 21.08
N VAL A 257 -2.72 -23.59 20.93
CA VAL A 257 -1.46 -23.38 20.20
C VAL A 257 -0.42 -22.75 21.12
N ASN A 258 0.65 -23.50 21.37
CA ASN A 258 1.72 -23.15 22.30
C ASN A 258 3.04 -22.93 21.55
N PHE A 259 3.86 -22.00 22.05
CA PHE A 259 5.21 -21.74 21.54
C PHE A 259 6.25 -21.99 22.64
N PHE A 260 7.31 -22.73 22.32
CA PHE A 260 8.38 -23.09 23.23
C PHE A 260 9.74 -22.75 22.65
N HIS A 261 10.62 -22.30 23.54
CA HIS A 261 12.06 -22.33 23.28
C HIS A 261 12.59 -23.75 23.51
N VAL A 262 13.42 -24.24 22.60
CA VAL A 262 14.20 -25.47 22.73
C VAL A 262 15.67 -25.16 22.44
N PRO A 263 16.64 -25.59 23.27
CA PRO A 263 18.05 -25.34 22.96
C PRO A 263 18.43 -26.00 21.63
N THR A 264 19.35 -25.37 20.89
CA THR A 264 19.76 -25.80 19.54
C THR A 264 20.17 -27.27 19.47
N GLU A 265 20.81 -27.82 20.50
CA GLU A 265 21.23 -29.24 20.57
C GLU A 265 20.06 -30.23 20.55
N TYR A 266 18.88 -29.80 21.01
CA TYR A 266 17.66 -30.61 21.06
C TYR A 266 16.69 -30.26 19.91
N ASN A 267 17.04 -29.31 19.05
CA ASN A 267 16.22 -28.92 17.91
C ASN A 267 16.46 -29.83 16.69
N ILE A 268 15.58 -30.81 16.48
CA ILE A 268 15.69 -31.76 15.37
C ILE A 268 15.59 -31.09 14.00
N ALA A 269 14.97 -29.91 13.92
CA ALA A 269 14.86 -29.19 12.66
C ALA A 269 16.22 -28.73 12.09
N ASP A 270 17.28 -28.67 12.92
CA ASP A 270 18.65 -28.35 12.53
C ASP A 270 19.21 -29.32 11.47
N ALA A 271 18.80 -30.60 11.54
CA ALA A 271 19.13 -31.59 10.52
C ALA A 271 18.64 -31.17 9.12
N GLY A 272 17.49 -30.47 9.04
CA GLY A 272 16.91 -29.99 7.80
C GLY A 272 17.53 -28.70 7.25
N THR A 273 18.30 -27.95 8.06
CA THR A 273 18.96 -26.70 7.62
C THR A 273 20.46 -26.85 7.39
N ARG A 274 21.14 -27.70 8.17
CA ARG A 274 22.57 -28.04 8.03
C ARG A 274 22.78 -29.27 7.13
N GLY A 275 21.79 -30.15 7.08
CA GLY A 275 21.84 -31.46 6.43
C GLY A 275 22.58 -32.50 7.28
N LEU A 276 22.42 -33.78 6.95
CA LEU A 276 22.99 -34.88 7.74
C LEU A 276 24.52 -34.95 7.63
N SER A 277 25.23 -35.06 8.77
CA SER A 277 26.62 -35.52 8.84
C SER A 277 26.67 -37.06 8.71
N GLU A 278 27.86 -37.62 8.53
CA GLU A 278 28.18 -39.02 8.15
C GLU A 278 27.76 -40.09 9.19
N LYS A 279 26.53 -40.02 9.70
CA LYS A 279 25.93 -41.01 10.59
C LYS A 279 25.16 -42.07 9.78
N PRO A 280 25.08 -43.32 10.26
CA PRO A 280 24.29 -44.37 9.62
C PRO A 280 22.83 -43.94 9.49
N VAL A 281 22.27 -44.20 8.32
CA VAL A 281 20.92 -43.80 7.85
C VAL A 281 19.81 -44.30 8.79
N GLU A 282 20.06 -45.41 9.48
CA GLU A 282 19.08 -46.14 10.29
C GLU A 282 18.73 -45.43 11.62
N SER A 283 19.53 -44.43 12.05
CA SER A 283 19.31 -43.70 13.32
C SER A 283 19.13 -42.19 13.13
N ILE A 284 18.42 -41.76 12.08
CA ILE A 284 18.20 -40.34 11.80
C ILE A 284 17.12 -39.76 12.75
N PRO A 285 17.45 -38.81 13.65
CA PRO A 285 16.47 -38.23 14.57
C PRO A 285 15.31 -37.51 13.86
N TRP A 286 15.56 -37.00 12.64
CA TRP A 286 14.53 -36.39 11.78
C TRP A 286 13.44 -37.38 11.34
N LEU A 287 13.71 -38.69 11.29
CA LEU A 287 12.71 -39.69 10.90
C LEU A 287 11.99 -40.27 12.12
N GLN A 288 12.72 -40.52 13.21
CA GLN A 288 12.18 -41.20 14.40
C GLN A 288 11.50 -40.24 15.38
N GLY A 289 11.83 -38.95 15.32
CA GLY A 289 11.39 -37.96 16.29
C GLY A 289 12.26 -37.92 17.56
N PRO A 290 12.03 -36.94 18.44
CA PRO A 290 12.81 -36.75 19.66
C PRO A 290 12.47 -37.81 20.72
N GLN A 291 13.45 -38.65 21.08
CA GLN A 291 13.26 -39.63 22.16
C GLN A 291 12.92 -38.99 23.52
N TRP A 292 13.40 -37.77 23.77
CA TRP A 292 13.10 -37.04 25.00
C TRP A 292 11.62 -36.63 25.12
N LEU A 293 10.89 -36.59 24.01
CA LEU A 293 9.47 -36.25 24.00
C LEU A 293 8.58 -37.40 24.50
N SER A 294 9.12 -38.62 24.52
CA SER A 294 8.42 -39.82 25.03
C SER A 294 8.44 -39.96 26.56
N LYS A 295 8.98 -38.98 27.29
CA LYS A 295 9.05 -38.99 28.76
C LYS A 295 7.84 -38.25 29.36
N GLU A 296 7.38 -38.67 30.55
CA GLU A 296 6.18 -38.14 31.24
C GLU A 296 6.22 -36.63 31.49
N LYS A 297 7.32 -36.14 32.06
CA LYS A 297 7.48 -34.72 32.35
C LYS A 297 7.93 -33.99 31.10
N THR A 298 7.24 -32.88 30.79
CA THR A 298 7.76 -31.87 29.86
C THR A 298 9.20 -31.60 30.27
N PRO A 299 10.19 -31.79 29.39
CA PRO A 299 11.57 -31.66 29.80
C PRO A 299 11.79 -30.27 30.38
N SER A 300 12.52 -30.17 31.50
CA SER A 300 13.04 -28.90 32.04
C SER A 300 13.86 -28.10 31.02
N ILE A 301 14.17 -28.72 29.89
CA ILE A 301 14.85 -28.19 28.70
C ILE A 301 13.93 -27.23 27.91
N LEU A 302 12.60 -27.38 27.98
CA LEU A 302 11.66 -26.51 27.26
C LEU A 302 11.25 -25.32 28.12
N THR A 303 11.23 -24.13 27.51
CA THR A 303 10.72 -22.92 28.17
C THR A 303 9.52 -22.40 27.40
N ARG A 304 8.34 -22.26 28.03
CA ARG A 304 7.19 -21.63 27.38
C ARG A 304 7.53 -20.19 27.03
N MET A 305 7.02 -19.69 25.90
CA MET A 305 7.17 -18.29 25.48
C MET A 305 6.68 -17.27 26.54
N ASN A 306 5.80 -17.67 27.46
CA ASN A 306 5.33 -16.82 28.54
C ASN A 306 6.32 -16.75 29.73
N GLU A 307 7.16 -17.77 29.89
CA GLU A 307 8.14 -17.97 30.97
C GLU A 307 9.56 -17.54 30.57
N THR A 308 9.83 -17.35 29.28
CA THR A 308 11.08 -16.75 28.80
C THR A 308 11.24 -15.34 29.39
N ARG A 309 12.42 -15.03 29.96
CA ARG A 309 12.72 -13.80 30.69
C ARG A 309 12.29 -12.55 29.90
N ASN A 310 11.59 -11.63 30.56
CA ASN A 310 11.37 -10.28 30.03
C ASN A 310 12.73 -9.56 29.97
N GLU A 311 13.38 -9.55 28.80
CA GLU A 311 14.42 -8.56 28.50
C GLU A 311 13.77 -7.18 28.23
N ASP A 312 13.10 -6.64 29.25
CA ASP A 312 12.71 -5.24 29.27
C ASP A 312 13.80 -4.35 29.90
N ASN A 313 14.89 -4.90 30.46
CA ASN A 313 15.91 -4.15 31.21
C ASN A 313 17.38 -4.62 31.07
N THR A 314 17.84 -5.09 29.90
CA THR A 314 19.29 -5.29 29.66
C THR A 314 19.79 -4.47 28.48
N GLU A 315 20.49 -3.38 28.81
CA GLU A 315 21.48 -2.79 27.93
C GLU A 315 22.64 -3.77 27.76
N SER A 316 23.14 -3.92 26.52
CA SER A 316 24.24 -4.80 26.03
C SER A 316 23.87 -6.29 25.89
N THR A 317 24.10 -7.01 24.78
CA THR A 317 25.10 -6.88 23.71
C THR A 317 24.70 -7.73 22.49
N ASP A 318 25.09 -7.28 21.29
CA ASP A 318 25.29 -8.09 20.06
C ASP A 318 24.14 -8.90 19.43
N ALA A 319 23.37 -8.21 18.58
CA ALA A 319 23.12 -8.69 17.22
C ALA A 319 22.90 -7.49 16.27
N LYS A 320 23.99 -6.79 15.91
CA LYS A 320 24.04 -6.03 14.65
C LYS A 320 23.94 -7.03 13.50
N ILE A 321 22.74 -7.43 13.11
CA ILE A 321 22.55 -8.10 11.82
C ILE A 321 21.97 -7.10 10.84
N CYS A 322 22.86 -6.65 9.97
CA CYS A 322 22.61 -5.83 8.79
C CYS A 322 21.52 -6.46 7.89
N ALA A 323 20.29 -5.97 8.00
CA ALA A 323 19.36 -5.89 6.87
C ALA A 323 19.44 -4.48 6.28
N THR A 324 20.30 -4.34 5.28
CA THR A 324 20.12 -3.32 4.24
C THR A 324 18.70 -3.46 3.68
N ASN A 325 18.04 -2.32 3.51
CA ASN A 325 16.65 -2.12 3.09
C ASN A 325 15.61 -2.40 4.19
N VAL A 326 15.48 -1.42 5.10
CA VAL A 326 14.34 -1.28 6.01
C VAL A 326 13.76 0.12 5.82
N ALA A 327 12.61 0.13 5.14
CA ALA A 327 11.57 1.13 5.30
C ALA A 327 11.31 1.35 6.79
N ASP A 328 11.20 2.63 7.17
CA ASP A 328 10.56 3.14 8.38
C ASP A 328 10.50 2.18 9.57
N THR A 329 11.59 2.12 10.32
CA THR A 329 11.47 1.98 11.77
C THR A 329 11.22 3.36 12.33
N GLN A 330 9.94 3.69 12.50
CA GLN A 330 9.49 4.46 13.66
C GLN A 330 9.97 3.69 14.89
N LYS A 331 11.17 3.98 15.37
CA LYS A 331 11.48 3.71 16.77
C LYS A 331 11.00 4.94 17.52
N LYS A 332 10.04 4.70 18.42
CA LYS A 332 9.84 5.43 19.67
C LYS A 332 11.17 6.05 20.09
N ILE A 333 11.32 7.33 19.81
CA ILE A 333 12.08 8.19 20.69
C ILE A 333 11.33 8.03 22.00
N VAL A 334 11.91 7.28 22.94
CA VAL A 334 11.73 7.61 24.35
C VAL A 334 11.95 9.11 24.38
N LYS A 335 10.86 9.86 24.57
CA LYS A 335 10.95 11.28 24.83
C LYS A 335 11.86 11.38 26.05
N ASN A 336 13.14 11.62 25.82
CA ASN A 336 13.98 12.32 26.76
C ASN A 336 13.42 13.74 26.80
N ASP A 337 12.26 13.89 27.44
CA ASP A 337 11.59 15.16 27.72
C ASP A 337 12.35 15.98 28.78
N LYS A 338 13.63 15.67 29.05
CA LYS A 338 14.50 16.42 29.98
C LYS A 338 15.95 16.56 29.52
N ALA A 339 16.22 16.53 28.21
CA ALA A 339 17.47 17.09 27.68
C ALA A 339 17.10 18.33 26.86
N SER A 340 17.24 19.49 27.48
CA SER A 340 17.02 20.81 26.89
C SER A 340 17.91 20.99 25.64
N ASN A 341 17.37 20.64 24.47
CA ASN A 341 17.90 21.14 23.20
C ASN A 341 17.66 22.65 23.21
N LEU A 342 18.71 23.42 23.48
CA LEU A 342 18.63 24.88 23.69
C LEU A 342 18.27 25.64 22.39
N LEU A 343 18.33 24.97 21.22
CA LEU A 343 17.81 25.45 19.93
C LEU A 343 16.61 24.60 19.49
N LEU A 344 15.40 25.17 19.53
CA LEU A 344 14.16 24.52 19.09
C LEU A 344 14.03 24.51 17.55
N LEU A 345 14.80 23.63 16.88
CA LEU A 345 14.91 23.56 15.41
C LEU A 345 13.57 23.31 14.68
N PHE A 346 12.60 22.65 15.32
CA PHE A 346 11.27 22.42 14.76
C PHE A 346 10.51 23.71 14.44
N ARG A 347 10.83 24.82 15.11
CA ARG A 347 10.17 26.12 14.91
C ARG A 347 10.60 26.84 13.64
N PHE A 348 11.67 26.39 13.00
CA PHE A 348 12.18 26.98 11.78
C PHE A 348 11.69 26.22 10.54
N SER A 349 11.21 26.99 9.55
CA SER A 349 10.78 26.47 8.25
C SER A 349 11.86 26.57 7.17
N ARG A 350 12.83 27.48 7.34
CA ARG A 350 13.93 27.78 6.40
C ARG A 350 15.28 27.79 7.11
N LEU A 351 16.27 27.10 6.54
CA LEU A 351 17.62 27.01 7.11
C LEU A 351 18.33 28.37 7.16
N GLU A 352 18.12 29.21 6.15
CA GLU A 352 18.76 30.54 6.07
C GLU A 352 18.32 31.47 7.20
N VAL A 353 17.05 31.39 7.59
CA VAL A 353 16.51 32.18 8.72
C VAL A 353 17.17 31.72 10.02
N LEU A 354 17.30 30.41 10.22
CA LEU A 354 17.99 29.85 11.38
C LEU A 354 19.46 30.31 11.44
N LEU A 355 20.20 30.23 10.34
CA LEU A 355 21.61 30.67 10.29
C LEU A 355 21.74 32.17 10.61
N ARG A 356 20.84 33.02 10.11
CA ARG A 356 20.83 34.45 10.44
C ARG A 356 20.50 34.72 11.92
N VAL A 357 19.60 33.94 12.52
CA VAL A 357 19.30 34.06 13.96
C VAL A 357 20.52 33.68 14.78
N VAL A 358 21.17 32.55 14.49
CA VAL A 358 22.40 32.13 15.18
C VAL A 358 23.51 33.18 15.00
N ALA A 359 23.66 33.76 13.82
CA ALA A 359 24.62 34.83 13.55
C ALA A 359 24.34 36.06 14.43
N ARG A 360 23.09 36.54 14.48
CA ARG A 360 22.71 37.68 15.32
C ARG A 360 23.02 37.45 16.79
N VAL A 361 22.67 36.28 17.32
CA VAL A 361 22.94 35.96 18.73
C VAL A 361 24.45 35.84 18.97
N GLY A 362 25.20 35.19 18.07
CA GLY A 362 26.67 35.13 18.16
C GLY A 362 27.34 36.51 18.22
N LYS A 363 26.86 37.46 17.41
CA LYS A 363 27.34 38.85 17.40
C LYS A 363 26.97 39.62 18.67
N ILE A 364 25.76 39.43 19.20
CA ILE A 364 25.35 40.02 20.48
C ILE A 364 26.26 39.51 21.60
N ILE A 365 26.55 38.20 21.62
CA ILE A 365 27.45 37.61 22.62
C ILE A 365 28.87 38.15 22.45
N LYS A 366 29.38 38.30 21.22
CA LYS A 366 30.70 38.92 20.98
C LYS A 366 30.78 40.33 21.59
N LYS A 367 29.80 41.18 21.29
CA LYS A 367 29.73 42.55 21.83
C LYS A 367 29.64 42.56 23.35
N TRP A 368 28.86 41.66 23.93
CA TRP A 368 28.72 41.55 25.39
C TRP A 368 30.03 41.11 26.05
N VAL A 369 30.72 40.12 25.49
CA VAL A 369 31.98 39.60 26.00
C VAL A 369 33.10 40.64 25.91
N GLU A 370 33.19 41.37 24.82
CA GLU A 370 34.20 42.43 24.67
C GLU A 370 33.98 43.58 25.65
N ARG A 371 32.73 44.03 25.84
CA ARG A 371 32.39 45.04 26.86
C ARG A 371 32.71 44.56 28.27
N THR A 372 32.39 43.30 28.58
CA THR A 372 32.66 42.72 29.91
C THR A 372 34.16 42.56 30.16
N ASN A 373 34.94 42.23 29.13
CA ASN A 373 36.39 42.08 29.24
C ASN A 373 37.14 43.40 29.32
N GLN A 374 36.57 44.50 28.85
CA GLN A 374 37.11 45.86 29.05
C GLN A 374 37.09 46.28 30.52
N GLN A 375 36.14 45.76 31.31
CA GLN A 375 35.94 46.10 32.73
C GLN A 375 36.62 45.13 33.71
N LYS A 376 37.39 44.15 33.21
CA LYS A 376 38.01 43.09 34.01
C LYS A 376 39.53 43.08 33.90
N GLU A 377 40.21 42.77 35.02
CA GLU A 377 41.66 42.55 35.06
C GLU A 377 42.10 41.44 34.08
N LEU A 378 43.35 41.50 33.61
CA LEU A 378 43.87 40.62 32.55
C LEU A 378 43.72 39.12 32.88
N SER A 379 43.80 38.77 34.17
CA SER A 379 43.66 37.42 34.73
C SER A 379 42.21 36.88 34.69
N SER A 380 41.19 37.76 34.64
CA SER A 380 39.77 37.41 34.75
C SER A 380 38.94 37.63 33.47
N ARG A 381 39.60 37.96 32.35
CA ARG A 381 38.94 38.11 31.04
C ARG A 381 38.37 36.79 30.53
N ILE A 382 37.12 36.83 30.07
CA ILE A 382 36.41 35.71 29.45
C ILE A 382 37.03 35.42 28.07
N LYS A 383 37.80 34.34 27.95
CA LYS A 383 38.39 33.88 26.68
C LYS A 383 37.42 32.93 25.98
N LEU A 384 36.80 33.37 24.89
CA LEU A 384 35.96 32.52 24.02
C LEU A 384 36.62 32.37 22.65
N GLN A 385 37.34 31.26 22.43
CA GLN A 385 38.23 31.05 21.27
C GLN A 385 37.53 31.13 19.89
N LYS A 386 36.21 30.88 19.82
CA LYS A 386 35.49 30.82 18.53
C LYS A 386 34.57 32.02 18.26
N ILE A 387 34.15 32.78 19.28
CA ILE A 387 33.30 33.97 19.11
C ILE A 387 34.08 35.15 18.53
N SER A 388 35.41 35.18 18.70
CA SER A 388 36.28 36.19 18.10
C SER A 388 36.14 36.28 16.57
N ARG A 389 35.70 35.21 15.89
CA ARG A 389 35.49 35.14 14.44
C ARG A 389 34.22 35.83 13.93
N PHE A 390 33.24 36.16 14.80
CA PHE A 390 32.08 36.95 14.37
C PHE A 390 32.48 38.41 14.13
N ALA A 391 31.93 39.07 13.12
CA ALA A 391 32.23 40.49 12.88
C ALA A 391 31.60 41.39 13.96
N LEU A 392 32.21 42.55 14.25
CA LEU A 392 31.64 43.52 15.22
C LEU A 392 30.61 44.47 14.61
N GLN A 393 30.65 44.62 13.28
CA GLN A 393 29.68 45.40 12.52
C GLN A 393 28.25 44.85 12.66
N THR A 394 27.27 45.70 12.39
CA THR A 394 25.83 45.37 12.52
C THR A 394 25.35 44.38 11.45
N GLU A 395 25.88 44.46 10.23
CA GLU A 395 25.47 43.62 9.09
C GLU A 395 26.01 42.20 9.17
N ILE A 396 25.19 41.19 8.86
CA ILE A 396 25.59 39.78 8.87
C ILE A 396 26.46 39.48 7.64
N THR A 397 27.71 39.07 7.86
CA THR A 397 28.66 38.71 6.79
C THR A 397 28.56 37.24 6.38
N ALA A 398 29.22 36.86 5.29
CA ALA A 398 29.38 35.46 4.90
C ALA A 398 30.12 34.65 5.98
N ASP A 399 31.13 35.24 6.62
CA ASP A 399 31.87 34.60 7.72
C ASP A 399 30.98 34.36 8.95
N ASP A 400 30.08 35.29 9.26
CA ASP A 400 29.09 35.13 10.33
C ASP A 400 28.15 33.94 10.05
N ILE A 401 27.76 33.74 8.79
CA ILE A 401 26.92 32.61 8.38
C ILE A 401 27.71 31.29 8.44
N ALA A 402 28.96 31.27 7.98
CA ALA A 402 29.84 30.10 8.05
C ALA A 402 30.07 29.67 9.51
N MET A 403 30.31 30.64 10.40
CA MET A 403 30.43 30.39 11.84
C MET A 403 29.13 29.88 12.46
N SER A 404 27.99 30.41 12.03
CA SER A 404 26.68 29.94 12.47
C SER A 404 26.40 28.50 12.05
N GLU A 405 26.83 28.11 10.85
CA GLU A 405 26.74 26.75 10.35
C GLU A 405 27.60 25.79 11.19
N ILE A 406 28.84 26.17 11.53
CA ILE A 406 29.72 25.39 12.41
C ILE A 406 29.09 25.18 13.78
N ILE A 407 28.56 26.24 14.41
CA ILE A 407 27.92 26.16 15.73
C ILE A 407 26.72 25.22 15.69
N LEU A 408 25.89 25.32 14.65
CA LEU A 408 24.70 24.50 14.48
C LEU A 408 25.05 23.00 14.42
N PHE A 409 26.07 22.64 13.65
CA PHE A 409 26.52 21.24 13.58
C PHE A 409 27.19 20.76 14.87
N ARG A 410 27.92 21.62 15.59
CA ARG A 410 28.49 21.25 16.89
C ARG A 410 27.41 20.98 17.93
N GLU A 411 26.37 21.80 17.98
CA GLU A 411 25.24 21.57 18.89
C GLU A 411 24.50 20.27 18.52
N ALA A 412 24.24 20.04 17.22
CA ALA A 412 23.65 18.78 16.76
C ALA A 412 24.50 17.55 17.12
N HIS A 413 25.82 17.71 17.25
CA HIS A 413 26.76 16.65 17.61
C HIS A 413 27.20 16.65 19.08
N ARG A 414 26.62 17.52 19.93
CA ARG A 414 27.03 17.70 21.34
C ARG A 414 26.88 16.40 22.14
N PHE A 415 25.73 15.75 21.98
CA PHE A 415 25.40 14.50 22.68
C PHE A 415 25.66 13.25 21.82
N VAL A 416 26.31 13.41 20.65
CA VAL A 416 26.62 12.30 19.76
C VAL A 416 28.01 11.72 20.10
N SER A 417 27.99 10.55 20.71
CA SER A 417 29.20 9.76 20.98
C SER A 417 29.79 9.20 19.68
N LEU A 418 31.05 9.54 19.39
CA LEU A 418 31.78 9.03 18.23
C LEU A 418 31.93 7.51 18.29
N LYS A 419 32.20 6.94 19.48
CA LYS A 419 32.37 5.49 19.66
C LYS A 419 31.07 4.75 19.30
N ASP A 420 29.93 5.27 19.74
CA ASP A 420 28.63 4.65 19.47
C ASP A 420 28.22 4.82 18.01
N LEU A 421 28.54 5.96 17.40
CA LEU A 421 28.29 6.19 15.98
C LEU A 421 29.18 5.30 15.10
N GLN A 422 30.46 5.13 15.45
CA GLN A 422 31.39 4.22 14.79
C GLN A 422 30.94 2.76 14.94
N LYS A 423 30.43 2.37 16.12
CA LYS A 423 29.75 1.08 16.30
C LYS A 423 28.55 0.96 15.34
N ARG A 424 27.67 1.95 15.25
CA ARG A 424 26.49 1.92 14.36
C ARG A 424 26.85 1.79 12.87
N PHE A 425 27.99 2.34 12.45
CA PHE A 425 28.44 2.33 11.06
C PHE A 425 29.89 1.83 10.93
N PRO A 426 30.15 0.52 11.13
CA PRO A 426 31.51 -0.01 11.23
C PRO A 426 32.31 0.10 9.92
N HIS A 427 31.63 0.08 8.78
CA HIS A 427 32.25 0.19 7.44
C HIS A 427 32.52 1.64 7.01
N LYS A 428 32.31 2.62 7.89
CA LYS A 428 32.58 4.04 7.65
C LYS A 428 33.68 4.49 8.60
N LYS A 429 34.57 5.37 8.15
CA LYS A 429 35.63 5.93 8.98
C LYS A 429 35.16 7.29 9.49
N LEU A 430 34.65 7.33 10.72
CA LEU A 430 34.10 8.54 11.31
C LEU A 430 35.12 9.21 12.22
N PHE A 431 35.27 10.53 12.09
CA PHE A 431 36.19 11.32 12.91
C PHE A 431 35.59 12.69 13.23
N ARG A 432 36.12 13.34 14.27
CA ARG A 432 35.83 14.76 14.54
C ARG A 432 36.91 15.61 13.88
N ASP A 433 36.50 16.60 13.09
CA ASP A 433 37.43 17.53 12.45
C ASP A 433 37.99 18.56 13.45
N LYS A 434 38.85 19.46 12.95
CA LYS A 434 39.45 20.56 13.73
C LYS A 434 38.40 21.50 14.35
N GLU A 435 37.21 21.57 13.75
CA GLU A 435 36.10 22.38 14.24
C GLU A 435 35.21 21.62 15.25
N GLY A 436 35.45 20.31 15.46
CA GLY A 436 34.73 19.44 16.37
C GLY A 436 33.44 18.85 15.77
N ILE A 437 33.28 18.94 14.45
CA ILE A 437 32.15 18.40 13.68
C ILE A 437 32.47 16.96 13.29
N ILE A 438 31.48 16.07 13.42
CA ILE A 438 31.63 14.68 13.03
C ILE A 438 31.51 14.57 11.51
N ARG A 439 32.51 13.95 10.88
CA ARG A 439 32.59 13.72 9.42
C ARG A 439 32.85 12.25 9.11
N ASN A 440 32.50 11.86 7.88
CA ASN A 440 32.80 10.55 7.34
C ASN A 440 33.92 10.66 6.29
N GLU A 441 35.04 10.01 6.53
CA GLU A 441 36.16 9.94 5.59
C GLU A 441 35.84 9.01 4.43
N SER A 442 35.93 9.52 3.20
CA SER A 442 35.76 8.70 1.98
C SER A 442 37.09 8.21 1.42
N ARG A 443 37.03 7.31 0.44
CA ARG A 443 38.20 6.86 -0.34
C ARG A 443 38.66 7.87 -1.40
N LEU A 444 38.00 9.02 -1.50
CA LEU A 444 38.25 10.04 -2.54
C LEU A 444 39.28 11.09 -2.11
N GLN A 445 40.18 10.78 -1.17
CA GLN A 445 41.14 11.76 -0.64
C GLN A 445 42.06 12.32 -1.74
N ASN A 446 42.41 11.50 -2.74
CA ASN A 446 43.28 11.87 -3.86
C ASN A 446 42.53 12.56 -5.02
N ALA A 447 41.20 12.59 -5.02
CA ALA A 447 40.43 13.24 -6.08
C ALA A 447 40.54 14.78 -5.97
N LEU A 448 40.47 15.50 -7.09
CA LEU A 448 40.40 16.97 -7.08
C LEU A 448 38.98 17.44 -6.73
N LEU A 449 38.56 17.21 -5.49
CA LEU A 449 37.23 17.54 -4.97
C LEU A 449 37.32 18.43 -3.73
N PRO A 450 36.30 19.25 -3.44
CA PRO A 450 36.22 20.03 -2.21
C PRO A 450 36.29 19.15 -0.95
N TYR A 451 36.80 19.72 0.15
CA TYR A 451 36.96 19.00 1.42
C TYR A 451 35.64 18.40 1.94
N ASP A 452 34.55 19.15 1.87
CA ASP A 452 33.22 18.68 2.27
C ASP A 452 32.72 17.49 1.42
N THR A 453 33.15 17.37 0.17
CA THR A 453 32.81 16.23 -0.70
C THR A 453 33.64 15.01 -0.37
N LYS A 454 34.93 15.21 -0.06
CA LYS A 454 35.83 14.14 0.37
C LYS A 454 35.45 13.59 1.74
N ASN A 455 35.05 14.49 2.64
CA ASN A 455 34.80 14.21 4.05
C ASN A 455 33.44 14.80 4.48
N PRO A 456 32.31 14.25 3.99
CA PRO A 456 30.98 14.80 4.24
C PRO A 456 30.59 14.84 5.72
N ILE A 457 29.85 15.88 6.08
CA ILE A 457 29.37 16.13 7.44
C ILE A 457 28.27 15.13 7.78
N PHE A 458 28.41 14.45 8.92
CA PHE A 458 27.35 13.57 9.42
C PHE A 458 26.11 14.40 9.80
N VAL A 459 24.92 13.94 9.43
CA VAL A 459 23.66 14.51 9.90
C VAL A 459 22.70 13.37 10.21
N ASP A 460 22.14 13.37 11.41
CA ASP A 460 21.20 12.33 11.81
C ASP A 460 19.91 12.41 10.97
N LYS A 461 19.45 11.25 10.49
CA LYS A 461 18.30 11.12 9.59
C LYS A 461 17.00 11.59 10.21
N ASP A 462 16.87 11.49 11.53
CA ASP A 462 15.66 11.84 12.28
C ASP A 462 15.71 13.27 12.83
N SER A 463 16.80 14.01 12.60
CA SER A 463 16.95 15.38 13.09
C SER A 463 16.14 16.39 12.28
N ASP A 464 15.65 17.43 12.96
CA ASP A 464 15.09 18.62 12.31
C ASP A 464 16.10 19.35 11.42
N LEU A 465 17.39 19.20 11.72
CA LEU A 465 18.46 19.72 10.88
C LEU A 465 18.47 19.05 9.50
N ALA A 466 18.28 17.73 9.43
CA ALA A 466 18.14 17.02 8.15
C ALA A 466 16.91 17.51 7.35
N ARG A 467 15.79 17.79 8.02
CA ARG A 467 14.58 18.38 7.40
C ARG A 467 14.90 19.75 6.77
N LEU A 468 15.56 20.63 7.51
CA LEU A 468 15.91 21.97 7.07
C LEU A 468 16.92 21.96 5.89
N ILE A 469 17.95 21.10 5.96
CA ILE A 469 18.96 20.94 4.90
C ILE A 469 18.32 20.42 3.61
N LEU A 470 17.56 19.32 3.69
CA LEU A 470 16.91 18.73 2.53
C LEU A 470 15.94 19.72 1.87
N ARG A 471 15.12 20.41 2.67
CA ARG A 471 14.18 21.41 2.16
C ARG A 471 14.91 22.56 1.48
N ASN A 472 15.98 23.07 2.07
CA ASN A 472 16.77 24.17 1.51
C ASN A 472 17.39 23.78 0.16
N ILE A 473 18.05 22.61 0.07
CA ILE A 473 18.65 22.14 -1.18
C ILE A 473 17.58 21.93 -2.25
N HIS A 474 16.45 21.31 -1.88
CA HIS A 474 15.34 21.08 -2.81
C HIS A 474 14.73 22.39 -3.33
N THR A 475 14.52 23.41 -2.48
CA THR A 475 13.97 24.70 -2.90
C THR A 475 14.96 25.53 -3.70
N LYS A 476 16.25 25.56 -3.32
CA LYS A 476 17.29 26.30 -4.05
C LYS A 476 17.53 25.80 -5.46
N ASN A 477 17.33 24.50 -5.67
CA ASN A 477 17.51 23.85 -6.97
C ASN A 477 16.17 23.60 -7.68
N ALA A 478 15.25 24.57 -7.56
CA ALA A 478 13.98 24.62 -8.28
C ALA A 478 13.14 23.32 -8.20
N HIS A 479 13.06 22.71 -7.02
CA HIS A 479 12.29 21.49 -6.79
C HIS A 479 12.72 20.30 -7.67
N CYS A 480 14.02 20.21 -7.99
CA CYS A 480 14.56 19.13 -8.80
C CYS A 480 14.22 17.73 -8.23
N GLY A 481 14.20 16.73 -9.11
CA GLY A 481 13.80 15.37 -8.77
C GLY A 481 14.61 14.77 -7.62
N LYS A 482 14.07 13.70 -7.02
CA LYS A 482 14.65 13.02 -5.85
C LYS A 482 16.13 12.70 -6.03
N GLU A 483 16.52 12.04 -7.11
CA GLU A 483 17.91 11.61 -7.32
C GLU A 483 18.87 12.80 -7.48
N HIS A 484 18.44 13.87 -8.14
CA HIS A 484 19.23 15.10 -8.25
C HIS A 484 19.39 15.77 -6.88
N THR A 485 18.30 15.93 -6.12
CA THR A 485 18.39 16.49 -4.75
C THR A 485 19.35 15.66 -3.88
N LEU A 486 19.28 14.32 -3.95
CA LEU A 486 20.16 13.42 -3.20
C LEU A 486 21.62 13.51 -3.66
N CYS A 487 21.87 13.74 -4.95
CA CYS A 487 23.22 14.00 -5.47
C CYS A 487 23.82 15.25 -4.85
N LEU A 488 23.08 16.36 -4.83
CA LEU A 488 23.51 17.63 -4.24
C LEU A 488 23.73 17.51 -2.72
N VAL A 489 22.89 16.74 -2.02
CA VAL A 489 23.09 16.45 -0.60
C VAL A 489 24.41 15.72 -0.36
N ARG A 490 24.73 14.71 -1.19
CA ARG A 490 25.96 13.90 -1.05
C ARG A 490 27.24 14.69 -1.26
N GLN A 491 27.19 15.84 -1.92
CA GLN A 491 28.37 16.70 -2.12
C GLN A 491 28.89 17.31 -0.80
N ARG A 492 28.04 17.46 0.23
CA ARG A 492 28.48 18.06 1.52
C ARG A 492 28.06 17.25 2.75
N PHE A 493 26.99 16.48 2.67
CA PHE A 493 26.37 15.82 3.81
C PHE A 493 26.29 14.31 3.64
N TRP A 494 26.57 13.60 4.73
CA TRP A 494 26.33 12.19 4.88
C TRP A 494 25.15 11.96 5.81
N ILE A 495 23.96 11.88 5.22
CA ILE A 495 22.72 11.52 5.91
C ILE A 495 22.52 10.00 5.76
N PRO A 496 22.42 9.22 6.85
CA PRO A 496 22.08 7.80 6.76
C PRO A 496 20.70 7.61 6.12
N ARG A 497 20.60 6.70 5.13
CA ARG A 497 19.35 6.43 4.39
C ARG A 497 18.70 7.72 3.82
N PRO A 498 19.43 8.51 3.02
CA PRO A 498 19.00 9.85 2.63
C PRO A 498 17.73 9.82 1.77
N ALA A 499 17.50 8.73 1.03
CA ALA A 499 16.28 8.50 0.27
C ALA A 499 15.03 8.37 1.14
N ALA A 500 15.14 7.71 2.31
CA ALA A 500 14.03 7.60 3.26
C ALA A 500 13.75 8.95 3.92
N THR A 501 14.81 9.68 4.29
CA THR A 501 14.72 11.04 4.84
C THR A 501 14.08 12.01 3.85
N PHE A 502 14.44 11.94 2.57
CA PHE A 502 13.79 12.70 1.50
C PHE A 502 12.29 12.34 1.40
N SER A 503 11.94 11.05 1.40
CA SER A 503 10.54 10.63 1.35
C SER A 503 9.75 11.08 2.59
N ARG A 504 10.36 11.15 3.76
CA ARG A 504 9.73 11.65 4.98
C ARG A 504 9.41 13.14 4.92
N TYR A 505 10.35 13.96 4.46
CA TYR A 505 10.21 15.42 4.54
C TYR A 505 9.75 16.11 3.25
N LEU A 506 9.97 15.49 2.08
CA LEU A 506 9.75 16.14 0.77
C LEU A 506 8.81 15.39 -0.18
N LYS A 507 8.36 14.16 0.15
CA LYS A 507 7.34 13.45 -0.65
C LYS A 507 6.04 14.26 -0.78
N ASN A 508 5.70 15.01 0.26
CA ASN A 508 4.52 15.86 0.33
C ASN A 508 4.81 17.32 -0.03
N CYS A 509 5.89 17.58 -0.78
CA CYS A 509 6.13 18.91 -1.31
C CYS A 509 4.96 19.32 -2.22
N VAL A 510 4.22 20.35 -1.80
CA VAL A 510 3.03 20.86 -2.50
C VAL A 510 3.36 21.27 -3.95
N ILE A 511 4.50 21.92 -4.15
CA ILE A 511 4.96 22.39 -5.47
C ILE A 511 5.26 21.20 -6.39
N CYS A 512 5.88 20.13 -5.88
CA CYS A 512 6.10 18.89 -6.63
C CYS A 512 4.79 18.13 -6.91
N LYS A 513 3.86 18.07 -5.94
CA LYS A 513 2.55 17.42 -6.15
C LYS A 513 1.70 18.15 -7.18
N LYS A 514 1.72 19.48 -7.18
CA LYS A 514 1.03 20.30 -8.17
C LYS A 514 1.52 20.03 -9.59
N SER A 515 2.83 19.87 -9.78
CA SER A 515 3.46 19.66 -11.09
C SER A 515 3.44 18.20 -11.56
N HIS A 516 3.67 17.23 -10.66
CA HIS A 516 3.94 15.83 -11.02
C HIS A 516 3.10 14.80 -10.25
N GLY A 517 2.08 15.23 -9.49
CA GLY A 517 1.17 14.32 -8.78
C GLY A 517 0.45 13.33 -9.72
N LEU A 518 -0.17 12.30 -9.18
CA LEU A 518 -0.98 11.37 -9.97
C LEU A 518 -2.45 11.52 -9.59
N PRO A 519 -3.41 11.26 -10.50
CA PRO A 519 -4.83 11.31 -10.15
C PRO A 519 -5.19 10.14 -9.23
N TYR A 520 -6.37 10.21 -8.62
CA TYR A 520 -6.96 9.06 -7.96
C TYR A 520 -7.18 7.90 -8.94
N GLY A 521 -7.01 6.66 -8.45
CA GLY A 521 -7.32 5.45 -9.21
C GLY A 521 -8.82 5.33 -9.44
N ALA A 522 -9.24 5.09 -10.68
CA ALA A 522 -10.61 4.75 -10.99
C ALA A 522 -10.86 3.29 -10.58
N PRO A 523 -12.00 2.97 -9.92
CA PRO A 523 -12.36 1.60 -9.62
C PRO A 523 -12.77 0.86 -10.91
N ASP A 524 -12.99 -0.46 -10.79
CA ASP A 524 -13.39 -1.32 -11.91
C ASP A 524 -14.66 -0.81 -12.62
N MET A 525 -14.85 -1.21 -13.88
CA MET A 525 -16.03 -0.79 -14.65
C MET A 525 -17.32 -1.42 -14.05
N PRO A 526 -18.41 -0.65 -13.91
CA PRO A 526 -19.66 -1.19 -13.36
C PRO A 526 -20.30 -2.21 -14.32
N PRO A 527 -21.24 -3.04 -13.84
CA PRO A 527 -22.08 -3.87 -14.69
C PRO A 527 -22.78 -3.05 -15.78
N LEU A 528 -23.09 -3.68 -16.92
CA LEU A 528 -23.80 -3.01 -18.01
C LEU A 528 -25.19 -2.51 -17.53
N PRO A 529 -25.65 -1.32 -17.95
CA PRO A 529 -26.96 -0.80 -17.55
C PRO A 529 -28.10 -1.73 -17.98
N LYS A 530 -29.16 -1.84 -17.16
CA LYS A 530 -30.36 -2.63 -17.47
C LYS A 530 -30.95 -2.27 -18.84
N ASP A 531 -30.96 -0.97 -19.16
CA ASP A 531 -31.46 -0.41 -20.42
C ASP A 531 -30.74 -0.92 -21.67
N ARG A 532 -29.59 -1.60 -21.51
CA ARG A 532 -28.80 -2.21 -22.60
C ARG A 532 -28.99 -3.72 -22.72
N VAL A 533 -29.38 -4.40 -21.64
CA VAL A 533 -29.38 -5.88 -21.56
C VAL A 533 -30.79 -6.47 -21.44
N VAL A 534 -31.78 -5.67 -21.05
CA VAL A 534 -33.18 -6.07 -21.01
C VAL A 534 -33.81 -5.86 -22.39
N VAL A 535 -34.56 -6.85 -22.87
CA VAL A 535 -35.32 -6.76 -24.13
C VAL A 535 -36.36 -5.65 -24.02
N THR A 536 -36.36 -4.73 -24.97
CA THR A 536 -37.35 -3.65 -25.10
C THR A 536 -37.69 -3.46 -26.58
N LYS A 537 -38.76 -2.72 -26.88
CA LYS A 537 -39.04 -2.34 -28.28
C LYS A 537 -37.87 -1.52 -28.86
N PRO A 538 -37.59 -1.61 -30.18
CA PRO A 538 -36.58 -0.80 -30.82
C PRO A 538 -36.80 0.70 -30.53
N PHE A 539 -35.71 1.42 -30.27
CA PHE A 539 -35.70 2.83 -29.90
C PHE A 539 -36.46 3.21 -28.61
N GLU A 540 -36.80 2.25 -27.73
CA GLU A 540 -37.34 2.60 -26.41
C GLU A 540 -36.30 3.28 -25.51
N ASN A 541 -35.08 2.73 -25.48
CA ASN A 541 -33.94 3.30 -24.78
C ASN A 541 -32.94 3.84 -25.82
N VAL A 542 -32.67 5.14 -25.82
CA VAL A 542 -31.91 5.82 -26.87
C VAL A 542 -30.68 6.54 -26.31
N GLY A 543 -29.56 6.41 -27.01
CA GLY A 543 -28.41 7.31 -26.87
C GLY A 543 -28.45 8.37 -27.96
N CYS A 544 -28.18 9.63 -27.64
CA CYS A 544 -28.14 10.72 -28.61
C CYS A 544 -26.81 11.49 -28.55
N ASP A 545 -26.28 11.85 -29.72
CA ASP A 545 -25.01 12.57 -29.88
C ASP A 545 -24.98 13.39 -31.18
N PHE A 546 -24.17 14.45 -31.21
CA PHE A 546 -23.91 15.23 -32.41
C PHE A 546 -22.56 14.87 -33.03
N MET A 547 -22.54 14.65 -34.33
CA MET A 547 -21.31 14.47 -35.11
C MET A 547 -21.10 15.61 -36.09
N GLY A 548 -19.85 16.06 -36.20
CA GLY A 548 -19.46 17.16 -37.08
C GLY A 548 -18.35 18.00 -36.45
N PRO A 549 -18.06 19.18 -37.02
CA PRO A 549 -18.71 19.76 -38.20
C PRO A 549 -18.27 19.09 -39.52
N PHE A 550 -19.19 18.96 -40.47
CA PHE A 550 -18.93 18.65 -41.88
C PHE A 550 -19.05 19.94 -42.70
N GLN A 551 -18.15 20.17 -43.67
CA GLN A 551 -18.23 21.36 -44.53
C GLN A 551 -19.16 21.11 -45.71
N SER A 552 -20.15 22.00 -45.89
CA SER A 552 -20.95 22.07 -47.11
C SER A 552 -20.19 22.73 -48.26
N GLN A 553 -20.76 22.70 -49.47
CA GLN A 553 -20.25 23.41 -50.65
C GLN A 553 -20.08 24.91 -50.38
N ASP A 554 -21.01 25.50 -49.63
CA ASP A 554 -21.01 26.93 -49.28
C ASP A 554 -20.11 27.26 -48.07
N ASN A 555 -19.22 26.33 -47.66
CA ASN A 555 -18.40 26.43 -46.46
C ASN A 555 -19.16 26.56 -45.12
N SER A 556 -20.48 26.39 -45.12
CA SER A 556 -21.26 26.29 -43.89
C SER A 556 -20.96 24.98 -43.14
N LYS A 557 -21.05 25.03 -41.81
CA LYS A 557 -20.82 23.85 -40.94
C LYS A 557 -22.13 23.10 -40.77
N LEU A 558 -22.20 21.88 -41.27
CA LEU A 558 -23.32 20.97 -41.08
C LEU A 558 -22.99 19.94 -40.00
N TYR A 559 -24.01 19.47 -39.32
CA TYR A 559 -23.88 18.45 -38.28
C TYR A 559 -24.88 17.32 -38.55
N ILE A 560 -24.62 16.14 -38.00
CA ILE A 560 -25.57 15.03 -38.03
C ILE A 560 -25.90 14.70 -36.58
N CYS A 561 -27.18 14.70 -36.25
CA CYS A 561 -27.68 14.18 -34.99
C CYS A 561 -27.84 12.67 -35.12
N LEU A 562 -27.18 11.92 -34.23
CA LEU A 562 -27.26 10.48 -34.16
C LEU A 562 -28.20 10.09 -33.02
N TYR A 563 -29.20 9.28 -33.32
CA TYR A 563 -29.99 8.53 -32.34
C TYR A 563 -29.66 7.06 -32.48
N THR A 564 -29.33 6.40 -31.37
CA THR A 564 -29.08 4.97 -31.39
C THR A 564 -29.84 4.23 -30.31
N CYS A 565 -30.47 3.13 -30.69
CA CYS A 565 -31.14 2.25 -29.75
C CYS A 565 -30.09 1.53 -28.87
N LEU A 566 -30.22 1.62 -27.55
CA LEU A 566 -29.28 1.01 -26.61
C LEU A 566 -29.42 -0.53 -26.56
N THR A 567 -30.59 -1.08 -26.89
CA THR A 567 -30.87 -2.52 -26.91
C THR A 567 -30.51 -3.16 -28.25
N THR A 568 -31.13 -2.74 -29.35
CA THR A 568 -30.89 -3.32 -30.70
C THR A 568 -29.67 -2.75 -31.41
N ARG A 569 -29.07 -1.68 -30.88
CA ARG A 569 -27.95 -0.94 -31.49
C ARG A 569 -28.31 -0.30 -32.83
N ALA A 570 -29.57 -0.29 -33.26
CA ALA A 570 -29.99 0.41 -34.47
C ALA A 570 -29.63 1.90 -34.40
N VAL A 571 -29.35 2.49 -35.56
CA VAL A 571 -28.97 3.91 -35.69
C VAL A 571 -30.01 4.61 -36.55
N HIS A 572 -30.36 5.84 -36.19
CA HIS A 572 -31.11 6.79 -36.98
C HIS A 572 -30.33 8.10 -37.07
N LEU A 573 -30.17 8.64 -38.27
CA LEU A 573 -29.30 9.79 -38.56
C LEU A 573 -30.09 10.94 -39.16
N GLU A 574 -29.94 12.12 -38.57
CA GLU A 574 -30.63 13.34 -39.00
C GLU A 574 -29.64 14.45 -39.28
N VAL A 575 -29.63 15.00 -40.50
CA VAL A 575 -28.77 16.14 -40.85
C VAL A 575 -29.37 17.42 -40.26
N VAL A 576 -28.53 18.27 -39.68
CA VAL A 576 -28.91 19.58 -39.13
C VAL A 576 -27.91 20.67 -39.54
N GLU A 577 -28.41 21.90 -39.63
CA GLU A 577 -27.64 23.06 -40.08
C GLU A 577 -26.70 23.62 -39.00
N ASN A 578 -27.03 23.42 -37.72
CA ASN A 578 -26.23 23.93 -36.61
C ASN A 578 -26.46 23.08 -35.34
N MET A 579 -25.60 23.30 -34.35
CA MET A 579 -25.76 22.73 -33.01
C MET A 579 -26.59 23.67 -32.12
N SER A 580 -27.74 24.16 -32.57
CA SER A 580 -28.66 24.91 -31.69
C SER A 580 -29.68 23.99 -31.03
N ALA A 581 -30.32 24.45 -29.95
CA ALA A 581 -31.44 23.72 -29.35
C ALA A 581 -32.62 23.56 -30.33
N GLY A 582 -32.92 24.57 -31.15
CA GLY A 582 -33.98 24.49 -32.16
C GLY A 582 -33.71 23.45 -33.25
N ALA A 583 -32.47 23.38 -33.76
CA ALA A 583 -32.07 22.36 -34.72
C ALA A 583 -32.13 20.94 -34.12
N PHE A 584 -31.76 20.80 -32.85
CA PHE A 584 -31.94 19.55 -32.11
C PHE A 584 -33.42 19.16 -32.00
N LEU A 585 -34.31 20.09 -31.60
CA LEU A 585 -35.75 19.82 -31.48
C LEU A 585 -36.37 19.39 -32.81
N ASN A 586 -36.03 20.06 -33.92
CA ASN A 586 -36.51 19.66 -35.26
C ASN A 586 -36.04 18.26 -35.64
N SER A 587 -34.78 17.93 -35.35
CA SER A 587 -34.25 16.58 -35.53
C SER A 587 -34.96 15.55 -34.65
N PHE A 588 -35.24 15.91 -33.40
CA PHE A 588 -35.91 15.05 -32.43
C PHE A 588 -37.35 14.75 -32.86
N THR A 589 -38.09 15.76 -33.33
CA THR A 589 -39.43 15.59 -33.89
C THR A 589 -39.43 14.63 -35.08
N ARG A 590 -38.48 14.77 -36.01
CA ARG A 590 -38.36 13.85 -37.15
C ARG A 590 -38.05 12.42 -36.71
N PHE A 591 -37.19 12.25 -35.70
CA PHE A 591 -36.87 10.96 -35.13
C PHE A 591 -38.10 10.29 -34.51
N ILE A 592 -38.82 10.97 -33.61
CA ILE A 592 -40.00 10.38 -32.94
C ILE A 592 -41.14 10.10 -33.92
N SER A 593 -41.31 10.94 -34.94
CA SER A 593 -42.33 10.73 -35.98
C SER A 593 -42.05 9.50 -36.85
N ARG A 594 -40.79 9.06 -36.96
CA ARG A 594 -40.40 7.87 -37.75
C ARG A 594 -40.22 6.61 -36.93
N ARG A 595 -39.75 6.74 -35.69
CA ARG A 595 -39.32 5.60 -34.84
C ARG A 595 -40.17 5.42 -33.58
N GLY A 596 -41.05 6.38 -33.29
CA GLY A 596 -41.85 6.42 -32.06
C GLY A 596 -41.13 7.12 -30.90
N VAL A 597 -41.88 7.35 -29.82
CA VAL A 597 -41.43 8.09 -28.64
C VAL A 597 -40.58 7.18 -27.74
N PRO A 598 -39.33 7.57 -27.41
CA PRO A 598 -38.49 6.81 -26.48
C PRO A 598 -38.98 6.98 -25.04
N ARG A 599 -38.77 5.96 -24.21
CA ARG A 599 -38.98 6.04 -22.75
C ARG A 599 -37.79 6.67 -22.03
N LEU A 600 -36.58 6.41 -22.54
CA LEU A 600 -35.32 6.87 -21.95
C LEU A 600 -34.38 7.45 -23.01
N ILE A 601 -33.81 8.62 -22.73
CA ILE A 601 -32.75 9.24 -23.53
C ILE A 601 -31.49 9.45 -22.68
N ARG A 602 -30.33 9.04 -23.20
CA ARG A 602 -29.01 9.27 -22.60
C ARG A 602 -28.14 10.13 -23.51
N THR A 603 -27.62 11.26 -23.00
CA THR A 603 -26.77 12.19 -23.77
C THR A 603 -25.60 12.70 -22.94
N ASP A 604 -24.68 13.42 -23.59
CA ASP A 604 -23.70 14.24 -22.89
C ASP A 604 -24.32 15.53 -22.33
N CYS A 605 -23.55 16.27 -21.53
CA CYS A 605 -23.98 17.54 -20.94
C CYS A 605 -23.96 18.73 -21.93
N GLY A 606 -24.07 18.50 -23.25
CA GLY A 606 -24.12 19.55 -24.25
C GLY A 606 -25.23 20.56 -23.95
N THR A 607 -24.94 21.86 -24.13
CA THR A 607 -25.89 22.95 -23.84
C THR A 607 -27.20 22.81 -24.59
N ASN A 608 -27.14 22.30 -25.83
CA ASN A 608 -28.29 22.14 -26.72
C ASN A 608 -29.23 21.05 -26.22
N PHE A 609 -28.69 19.96 -25.67
CA PHE A 609 -29.47 18.87 -25.11
C PHE A 609 -30.11 19.26 -23.78
N LYS A 610 -29.41 20.01 -22.92
CA LYS A 610 -29.99 20.52 -21.67
C LYS A 610 -31.14 21.49 -21.93
N LEU A 611 -30.95 22.44 -22.83
CA LEU A 611 -32.01 23.38 -23.23
C LEU A 611 -33.15 22.64 -23.94
N GLY A 612 -32.85 21.69 -24.83
CA GLY A 612 -33.85 20.86 -25.50
C GLY A 612 -34.70 20.06 -24.52
N GLN A 613 -34.10 19.42 -23.51
CA GLN A 613 -34.81 18.70 -22.46
C GLN A 613 -35.73 19.62 -21.66
N GLN A 614 -35.28 20.83 -21.30
CA GLN A 614 -36.12 21.81 -20.60
C GLN A 614 -37.32 22.24 -21.44
N ILE A 615 -37.13 22.52 -22.73
CA ILE A 615 -38.20 22.93 -23.64
C ILE A 615 -39.20 21.79 -23.85
N ILE A 616 -38.73 20.55 -24.07
CA ILE A 616 -39.59 19.37 -24.21
C ILE A 616 -40.40 19.15 -22.92
N GLN A 617 -39.78 19.30 -21.75
CA GLN A 617 -40.47 19.18 -20.46
C GLN A 617 -41.58 20.24 -20.32
N GLN A 618 -41.27 21.51 -20.66
CA GLN A 618 -42.26 22.59 -20.62
C GLN A 618 -43.43 22.38 -21.59
N MET A 619 -43.15 21.87 -22.79
CA MET A 619 -44.18 21.51 -23.77
C MET A 619 -45.10 20.42 -23.22
N PHE A 620 -44.55 19.42 -22.52
CA PHE A 620 -45.36 18.39 -21.87
C PHE A 620 -46.22 18.92 -20.73
N ASP A 621 -45.68 19.83 -19.92
CA ASP A 621 -46.41 20.41 -18.79
C ASP A 621 -47.58 21.31 -19.26
N GLN A 622 -47.48 21.94 -20.45
CA GLN A 622 -48.52 22.80 -21.02
C GLN A 622 -49.61 22.01 -21.79
N ASP A 623 -49.26 20.96 -22.53
CA ASP A 623 -50.20 20.23 -23.40
C ASP A 623 -51.22 19.35 -22.65
N VAL A 624 -50.98 19.03 -21.38
CA VAL A 624 -51.99 18.41 -20.48
C VAL A 624 -53.27 19.27 -20.41
N THR A 625 -53.15 20.57 -20.67
CA THR A 625 -54.26 21.55 -20.58
C THR A 625 -55.00 21.77 -21.91
N THR A 626 -54.37 21.52 -23.07
CA THR A 626 -54.86 21.99 -24.38
C THR A 626 -55.28 20.87 -25.35
N GLY A 627 -54.86 19.62 -25.13
CA GLY A 627 -55.44 18.43 -25.77
C GLY A 627 -55.22 18.23 -27.28
N SER A 628 -54.44 19.07 -27.98
CA SER A 628 -54.39 19.07 -29.45
C SER A 628 -52.98 19.12 -30.05
N SER A 629 -52.15 18.07 -29.87
CA SER A 629 -50.98 17.86 -30.74
C SER A 629 -50.40 16.43 -30.70
N LEU A 630 -49.45 16.11 -31.60
CA LEU A 630 -48.64 14.88 -31.60
C LEU A 630 -47.87 14.70 -30.26
N MET A 631 -47.71 15.77 -29.47
CA MET A 631 -47.17 15.73 -28.12
C MET A 631 -48.14 15.21 -27.06
N SER A 632 -49.46 15.21 -27.29
CA SER A 632 -50.45 14.55 -26.41
C SER A 632 -50.24 13.03 -26.31
N TYR A 633 -49.72 12.39 -27.37
CA TYR A 633 -49.38 10.96 -27.36
C TYR A 633 -48.06 10.69 -26.61
N SER A 634 -47.14 11.65 -26.68
CA SER A 634 -45.82 11.61 -26.08
C SER A 634 -45.84 11.97 -24.58
N SER A 635 -46.77 12.83 -24.14
CA SER A 635 -46.95 13.27 -22.75
C SER A 635 -47.38 12.13 -21.82
N ASN A 636 -48.25 11.24 -22.30
CA ASN A 636 -48.70 10.06 -21.54
C ASN A 636 -47.58 9.08 -21.16
N HIS A 637 -46.40 9.16 -21.81
CA HIS A 637 -45.30 8.20 -21.64
C HIS A 637 -44.08 8.73 -20.87
N GLY A 638 -43.97 10.05 -20.62
CA GLY A 638 -42.90 10.68 -19.83
C GLY A 638 -41.46 10.27 -20.18
N ILE A 639 -40.75 11.08 -20.97
CA ILE A 639 -39.37 10.75 -21.37
C ILE A 639 -38.38 10.99 -20.22
N ASN A 640 -37.71 9.95 -19.75
CA ASN A 640 -36.64 10.08 -18.76
C ASN A 640 -35.31 10.48 -19.41
N TRP A 641 -34.64 11.53 -18.91
CA TRP A 641 -33.37 12.03 -19.43
C TRP A 641 -32.21 11.78 -18.46
N ILE A 642 -31.13 11.15 -18.96
CA ILE A 642 -29.91 10.90 -18.18
C ILE A 642 -28.70 11.55 -18.86
N PHE A 643 -28.06 12.49 -18.15
CA PHE A 643 -26.86 13.19 -18.62
C PHE A 643 -25.57 12.57 -18.07
N ASN A 644 -24.57 12.37 -18.92
CA ASN A 644 -23.25 11.92 -18.50
C ASN A 644 -22.50 13.04 -17.74
N PRO A 645 -21.74 12.71 -16.67
CA PRO A 645 -20.88 13.68 -15.98
C PRO A 645 -19.85 14.30 -16.94
N PRO A 646 -19.56 15.61 -16.83
CA PRO A 646 -18.54 16.24 -17.67
C PRO A 646 -17.16 15.59 -17.49
N GLY A 647 -16.48 15.32 -18.60
CA GLY A 647 -15.18 14.62 -18.59
C GLY A 647 -15.26 13.11 -18.36
N ALA A 648 -16.45 12.51 -18.47
CA ALA A 648 -16.64 11.05 -18.41
C ALA A 648 -17.15 10.44 -19.73
N PRO A 649 -16.44 10.63 -20.87
CA PRO A 649 -16.88 10.16 -22.20
C PRO A 649 -17.11 8.64 -22.25
N TRP A 650 -16.37 7.89 -21.43
CA TRP A 650 -16.53 6.44 -21.31
C TRP A 650 -17.94 5.99 -20.90
N MET A 651 -18.72 6.83 -20.20
CA MET A 651 -20.13 6.54 -19.91
C MET A 651 -21.02 6.58 -21.15
N GLY A 652 -20.58 7.24 -22.23
CA GLY A 652 -21.20 7.26 -23.56
C GLY A 652 -20.56 6.32 -24.59
N GLY A 653 -19.58 5.51 -24.20
CA GLY A 653 -18.81 4.65 -25.11
C GLY A 653 -19.66 3.70 -25.98
N ALA A 654 -20.88 3.39 -25.54
CA ALA A 654 -21.83 2.60 -26.32
C ALA A 654 -22.19 3.28 -27.65
N TRP A 655 -22.50 4.58 -27.67
CA TRP A 655 -22.86 5.29 -28.89
C TRP A 655 -21.68 6.00 -29.55
N GLU A 656 -20.63 6.39 -28.81
CA GLU A 656 -19.39 6.95 -29.39
C GLU A 656 -18.76 5.99 -30.42
N ARG A 657 -18.79 4.67 -30.16
CA ARG A 657 -18.30 3.67 -31.12
C ARG A 657 -19.11 3.67 -32.41
N LEU A 658 -20.42 3.90 -32.31
CA LEU A 658 -21.31 3.99 -33.47
C LEU A 658 -21.09 5.29 -34.24
N VAL A 659 -20.88 6.40 -33.54
CA VAL A 659 -20.44 7.67 -34.15
C VAL A 659 -19.15 7.45 -34.96
N GLY A 660 -18.16 6.73 -34.41
CA GLY A 660 -16.94 6.38 -35.13
C GLY A 660 -17.18 5.51 -36.37
N THR A 661 -18.12 4.56 -36.31
CA THR A 661 -18.49 3.73 -37.47
C THR A 661 -19.17 4.56 -38.56
N VAL A 662 -20.12 5.41 -38.20
CA VAL A 662 -20.81 6.32 -39.14
C VAL A 662 -19.81 7.28 -39.77
N LYS A 663 -18.93 7.91 -38.98
CA LYS A 663 -17.86 8.79 -39.51
C LYS A 663 -16.97 8.08 -40.50
N ARG A 664 -16.54 6.84 -40.22
CA ARG A 664 -15.72 6.06 -41.17
C ARG A 664 -16.47 5.72 -42.45
N ALA A 665 -17.73 5.29 -42.35
CA ALA A 665 -18.56 5.03 -43.53
C ALA A 665 -18.71 6.31 -44.36
N PHE A 666 -19.02 7.43 -43.71
CA PHE A 666 -19.12 8.74 -44.32
C PHE A 666 -17.83 9.17 -45.04
N THR A 667 -16.67 9.12 -44.37
CA THR A 667 -15.38 9.49 -44.96
C THR A 667 -15.01 8.59 -46.14
N LYS A 668 -15.34 7.30 -46.10
CA LYS A 668 -15.08 6.37 -47.21
C LYS A 668 -16.02 6.60 -48.41
N SER A 669 -17.30 6.84 -48.17
CA SER A 669 -18.30 7.05 -49.22
C SER A 669 -18.18 8.41 -49.89
N VAL A 670 -17.87 9.47 -49.13
CA VAL A 670 -17.85 10.85 -49.63
C VAL A 670 -16.43 11.33 -49.98
N GLY A 671 -15.40 10.83 -49.29
CA GLY A 671 -14.02 11.24 -49.50
C GLY A 671 -13.79 12.71 -49.12
N ARG A 672 -13.16 13.47 -50.03
CA ARG A 672 -12.90 14.92 -49.88
C ARG A 672 -13.97 15.82 -50.52
N LYS A 673 -15.03 15.25 -51.10
CA LYS A 673 -16.06 16.03 -51.79
C LYS A 673 -16.92 16.81 -50.78
N LYS A 674 -17.23 18.06 -51.09
CA LYS A 674 -18.20 18.87 -50.34
C LYS A 674 -19.59 18.66 -50.95
N LEU A 675 -20.58 18.35 -50.12
CA LEU A 675 -21.95 18.05 -50.54
C LEU A 675 -22.88 19.21 -50.20
N SER A 676 -23.90 19.43 -51.04
CA SER A 676 -25.03 20.31 -50.72
C SER A 676 -25.85 19.71 -49.57
N PHE A 677 -26.72 20.49 -48.92
CA PHE A 677 -27.57 19.99 -47.85
C PHE A 677 -28.48 18.82 -48.29
N PRO A 678 -29.19 18.88 -49.45
CA PRO A 678 -29.98 17.76 -49.95
C PRO A 678 -29.15 16.50 -50.28
N ASP A 679 -27.98 16.68 -50.89
CA ASP A 679 -27.09 15.56 -51.20
C ASP A 679 -26.59 14.89 -49.92
N LEU A 680 -26.26 15.68 -48.91
CA LEU A 680 -25.84 15.19 -47.61
C LEU A 680 -26.94 14.38 -46.93
N CYS A 681 -28.19 14.85 -46.97
CA CYS A 681 -29.34 14.12 -46.45
C CYS A 681 -29.47 12.73 -47.12
N THR A 682 -29.36 12.71 -48.44
CA THR A 682 -29.47 11.47 -49.24
C THR A 682 -28.34 10.49 -48.90
N VAL A 683 -27.09 10.97 -48.83
CA VAL A 683 -25.93 10.15 -48.48
C VAL A 683 -26.03 9.62 -47.06
N VAL A 684 -26.45 10.45 -46.10
CA VAL A 684 -26.59 10.06 -44.70
C VAL A 684 -27.69 9.02 -44.53
N ALA A 685 -28.82 9.13 -45.24
CA ALA A 685 -29.85 8.10 -45.27
C ALA A 685 -29.33 6.75 -45.80
N ARG A 686 -28.51 6.76 -46.87
CA ARG A 686 -27.84 5.55 -47.38
C ARG A 686 -26.84 4.98 -46.39
N ILE A 687 -26.13 5.82 -45.65
CA ILE A 687 -25.19 5.37 -44.61
C ILE A 687 -25.95 4.77 -43.42
N GLU A 688 -27.07 5.36 -42.98
CA GLU A 688 -27.95 4.79 -41.94
C GLU A 688 -28.34 3.35 -42.32
N ALA A 689 -28.86 3.20 -43.53
CA ALA A 689 -29.20 1.93 -44.17
C ALA A 689 -28.08 0.89 -44.07
N ILE A 690 -26.88 1.23 -44.58
CA ILE A 690 -25.71 0.34 -44.59
C ILE A 690 -25.21 0.03 -43.17
N VAL A 691 -25.18 1.02 -42.27
CA VAL A 691 -24.69 0.80 -40.90
C VAL A 691 -25.62 -0.12 -40.12
N ASN A 692 -26.91 -0.14 -40.44
CA ASN A 692 -27.88 -1.04 -39.82
C ASN A 692 -27.82 -2.49 -40.36
N THR A 693 -27.12 -2.78 -41.46
CA THR A 693 -26.91 -4.17 -41.95
C THR A 693 -25.68 -4.85 -41.34
N ARG A 694 -24.98 -4.19 -40.41
CA ARG A 694 -23.80 -4.76 -39.76
C ARG A 694 -24.16 -5.95 -38.84
N PRO A 695 -23.33 -6.99 -38.74
CA PRO A 695 -23.55 -8.08 -37.79
C PRO A 695 -23.38 -7.64 -36.34
N LEU A 696 -24.26 -8.11 -35.45
CA LEU A 696 -24.17 -7.99 -33.99
C LEU A 696 -23.58 -9.25 -33.34
N THR A 697 -23.79 -10.41 -33.95
CA THR A 697 -23.28 -11.71 -33.49
C THR A 697 -22.13 -12.20 -34.39
N ALA A 698 -21.35 -13.16 -33.90
CA ALA A 698 -20.23 -13.72 -34.67
C ALA A 698 -20.76 -14.43 -35.92
N VAL A 699 -20.06 -14.27 -37.05
CA VAL A 699 -20.37 -14.98 -38.28
C VAL A 699 -19.85 -16.42 -38.12
N SER A 700 -20.73 -17.43 -38.20
CA SER A 700 -20.31 -18.83 -38.11
C SER A 700 -19.51 -19.21 -39.38
N SER A 701 -18.68 -20.26 -39.29
CA SER A 701 -17.83 -20.69 -40.41
C SER A 701 -18.62 -21.35 -41.55
N THR A 702 -19.89 -21.68 -41.33
CA THR A 702 -20.82 -22.23 -42.32
C THR A 702 -21.56 -21.07 -43.00
N VAL A 703 -21.58 -21.04 -44.34
CA VAL A 703 -22.10 -19.93 -45.15
C VAL A 703 -23.62 -19.74 -45.03
N ASP A 704 -24.33 -20.73 -44.44
CA ASP A 704 -25.79 -20.82 -44.45
C ASP A 704 -26.50 -20.00 -43.35
N GLU A 705 -25.77 -19.47 -42.35
CA GLU A 705 -26.37 -18.73 -41.24
C GLU A 705 -26.08 -17.21 -41.29
N ILE A 706 -27.10 -16.43 -41.64
CA ILE A 706 -27.03 -14.96 -41.60
C ILE A 706 -26.95 -14.51 -40.12
N PRO A 707 -25.94 -13.70 -39.73
CA PRO A 707 -25.80 -13.17 -38.38
C PRO A 707 -26.90 -12.13 -38.08
N ILE A 708 -27.25 -11.97 -36.80
CA ILE A 708 -28.28 -10.99 -36.38
C ILE A 708 -27.77 -9.57 -36.65
N ARG A 709 -28.55 -8.73 -37.34
CA ARG A 709 -28.22 -7.33 -37.67
C ARG A 709 -29.24 -6.36 -37.08
N PRO A 710 -28.88 -5.09 -36.83
CA PRO A 710 -29.82 -4.08 -36.33
C PRO A 710 -31.04 -3.85 -37.24
N VAL A 711 -30.87 -3.95 -38.56
CA VAL A 711 -31.95 -3.79 -39.54
C VAL A 711 -33.02 -4.86 -39.39
N ASP A 712 -32.64 -6.08 -38.97
CA ASP A 712 -33.58 -7.19 -38.80
C ASP A 712 -34.60 -6.91 -37.67
N PHE A 713 -34.30 -5.96 -36.76
CA PHE A 713 -35.22 -5.45 -35.74
C PHE A 713 -36.14 -4.32 -36.25
N LEU A 714 -35.82 -3.71 -37.39
CA LEU A 714 -36.56 -2.57 -37.96
C LEU A 714 -37.44 -2.97 -39.14
N GLN A 715 -36.97 -3.93 -39.96
CA GLN A 715 -37.63 -4.39 -41.17
C GLN A 715 -37.36 -5.90 -41.30
N LYS A 716 -38.41 -6.74 -41.38
CA LYS A 716 -38.26 -8.16 -41.72
C LYS A 716 -37.80 -8.27 -43.18
N SER A 717 -36.80 -9.11 -43.46
CA SER A 717 -36.34 -9.53 -44.80
C SER A 717 -35.97 -8.42 -45.81
N LEU A 718 -34.98 -7.56 -45.50
CA LEU A 718 -34.47 -6.56 -46.45
C LEU A 718 -33.22 -7.05 -47.21
N GLN A 719 -33.34 -7.25 -48.52
CA GLN A 719 -32.19 -7.41 -49.45
C GLN A 719 -31.77 -6.02 -49.97
N TYR A 720 -30.47 -5.70 -49.93
CA TYR A 720 -29.93 -4.39 -50.34
C TYR A 720 -29.37 -4.35 -51.76
N SER A 721 -29.44 -5.44 -52.51
CA SER A 721 -29.08 -5.48 -53.93
C SER A 721 -30.25 -4.99 -54.78
N LEU A 722 -29.93 -4.19 -55.82
CA LEU A 722 -30.83 -4.07 -56.98
C LEU A 722 -31.15 -5.49 -57.47
N PRO A 723 -32.37 -5.75 -58.00
CA PRO A 723 -32.71 -7.08 -58.47
C PRO A 723 -31.75 -7.44 -59.61
N SER A 724 -30.71 -8.20 -59.31
CA SER A 724 -29.99 -8.98 -60.30
C SER A 724 -30.92 -10.15 -60.59
N ALA A 725 -31.43 -10.21 -61.81
CA ALA A 725 -31.99 -11.44 -62.34
C ALA A 725 -30.97 -12.56 -62.08
N ASP A 726 -31.48 -13.71 -61.64
CA ASP A 726 -30.74 -14.93 -61.29
C ASP A 726 -30.13 -14.95 -59.88
N THR A 727 -30.92 -15.43 -58.92
CA THR A 727 -30.52 -16.50 -57.99
C THR A 727 -31.79 -17.05 -57.36
N GLY A 728 -32.19 -18.25 -57.80
CA GLY A 728 -33.26 -19.01 -57.19
C GLY A 728 -32.84 -19.57 -55.83
N ASP A 729 -33.78 -19.54 -54.89
CA ASP A 729 -34.16 -20.66 -54.03
C ASP A 729 -35.49 -20.27 -53.36
N PHE A 730 -36.57 -20.53 -54.11
CA PHE A 730 -37.95 -20.47 -53.66
C PHE A 730 -38.37 -21.90 -53.27
N ASP A 731 -38.04 -22.33 -52.05
CA ASP A 731 -38.54 -23.58 -51.46
C ASP A 731 -39.15 -23.32 -50.07
N ASP A 732 -40.08 -22.36 -49.97
CA ASP A 732 -41.14 -22.40 -48.96
C ASP A 732 -42.48 -22.57 -49.69
N PRO A 733 -43.06 -23.78 -49.72
CA PRO A 733 -44.32 -24.06 -50.40
C PRO A 733 -45.53 -23.32 -49.82
N SER A 734 -45.39 -22.54 -48.75
CA SER A 734 -46.51 -21.89 -48.04
C SER A 734 -46.50 -20.36 -48.06
N TYR A 735 -45.47 -19.70 -48.61
CA TYR A 735 -45.42 -18.24 -48.68
C TYR A 735 -45.68 -17.73 -50.09
N ASP A 736 -46.94 -17.78 -50.50
CA ASP A 736 -47.44 -16.99 -51.61
C ASP A 736 -48.16 -15.74 -51.07
N PRO A 737 -47.56 -14.54 -51.11
CA PRO A 737 -48.18 -13.31 -50.62
C PRO A 737 -49.35 -12.83 -51.48
N THR A 738 -49.68 -13.52 -52.59
CA THR A 738 -50.70 -13.05 -53.54
C THR A 738 -52.13 -13.53 -53.25
N LEU A 739 -52.37 -14.36 -52.22
CA LEU A 739 -53.72 -14.84 -51.88
C LEU A 739 -53.98 -14.90 -50.35
N ILE A 740 -54.12 -13.74 -49.70
CA ILE A 740 -54.73 -13.66 -48.36
C ILE A 740 -56.19 -13.25 -48.55
N GLN A 741 -57.11 -14.23 -48.53
CA GLN A 741 -58.54 -13.98 -48.75
C GLN A 741 -59.41 -14.17 -47.50
N ASN A 742 -58.93 -14.88 -46.46
CA ASN A 742 -59.73 -15.23 -45.28
C ASN A 742 -59.10 -14.80 -43.93
N VAL A 743 -59.95 -14.46 -42.96
CA VAL A 743 -59.57 -14.03 -41.57
C VAL A 743 -58.75 -15.11 -40.84
N PHE A 744 -58.98 -16.39 -41.12
CA PHE A 744 -58.20 -17.48 -40.55
C PHE A 744 -56.75 -17.49 -41.04
N GLN A 745 -56.51 -17.23 -42.34
CA GLN A 745 -55.16 -17.12 -42.91
C GLN A 745 -54.43 -15.88 -42.37
N VAL A 746 -55.15 -14.77 -42.13
CA VAL A 746 -54.59 -13.59 -41.46
C VAL A 746 -54.15 -13.92 -40.03
N LYS A 747 -55.00 -14.61 -39.24
CA LYS A 747 -54.63 -15.06 -37.89
C LYS A 747 -53.43 -16.00 -37.89
N GLN A 748 -53.41 -16.95 -38.82
CA GLN A 748 -52.31 -17.91 -38.93
C GLN A 748 -51.00 -17.23 -39.37
N ALA A 749 -51.05 -16.23 -40.25
CA ALA A 749 -49.91 -15.40 -40.64
C ALA A 749 -49.40 -14.50 -39.50
N ILE A 750 -50.30 -13.99 -38.65
CA ILE A 750 -49.94 -13.22 -37.45
C ILE A 750 -49.29 -14.14 -36.41
N GLU A 751 -49.85 -15.31 -36.12
CA GLU A 751 -49.30 -16.28 -35.18
C GLU A 751 -47.92 -16.82 -35.61
N THR A 752 -47.72 -17.07 -36.92
CA THR A 752 -46.40 -17.44 -37.45
C THR A 752 -45.42 -16.26 -37.37
N ALA A 753 -45.86 -15.02 -37.64
CA ALA A 753 -45.04 -13.83 -37.50
C ALA A 753 -44.60 -13.56 -36.04
N GLU A 754 -45.46 -13.84 -35.06
CA GLU A 754 -45.19 -13.78 -33.62
C GLU A 754 -44.20 -14.87 -33.19
N LYS A 755 -44.42 -16.14 -33.57
CA LYS A 755 -43.48 -17.25 -33.29
C LYS A 755 -42.09 -17.00 -33.88
N ILE A 756 -42.02 -16.44 -35.08
CA ILE A 756 -40.74 -16.04 -35.70
C ILE A 756 -40.08 -14.90 -34.92
N SER A 757 -40.85 -13.91 -34.46
CA SER A 757 -40.32 -12.80 -33.64
C SER A 757 -39.78 -13.30 -32.31
N GLU A 758 -40.47 -14.23 -31.66
CA GLU A 758 -40.06 -14.82 -30.39
C GLU A 758 -38.78 -15.66 -30.53
N LYS A 759 -38.70 -16.51 -31.57
CA LYS A 759 -37.48 -17.26 -31.92
C LYS A 759 -36.30 -16.33 -32.18
N PHE A 760 -36.53 -15.19 -32.84
CA PHE A 760 -35.50 -14.19 -33.11
C PHE A 760 -35.03 -13.46 -31.84
N TRP A 761 -35.94 -13.08 -30.94
CA TRP A 761 -35.59 -12.49 -29.64
C TRP A 761 -34.86 -13.46 -28.71
N GLN A 762 -35.22 -14.75 -28.74
CA GLN A 762 -34.48 -15.81 -28.05
C GLN A 762 -33.05 -15.92 -28.57
N ARG A 763 -32.87 -15.87 -29.90
CA ARG A 763 -31.55 -15.92 -30.55
C ARG A 763 -30.70 -14.69 -30.21
N TRP A 764 -31.28 -13.48 -30.19
CA TRP A 764 -30.61 -12.27 -29.66
C TRP A 764 -30.21 -12.45 -28.19
N HIS A 765 -31.12 -12.92 -27.33
CA HIS A 765 -30.86 -13.08 -25.91
C HIS A 765 -29.69 -14.04 -25.66
N ILE A 766 -29.64 -15.15 -26.39
CA ILE A 766 -28.59 -16.17 -26.23
C ILE A 766 -27.28 -15.72 -26.89
N GLU A 767 -27.29 -15.40 -28.19
CA GLU A 767 -26.05 -15.15 -28.93
C GLU A 767 -25.42 -13.79 -28.61
N TYR A 768 -26.22 -12.71 -28.59
CA TYR A 768 -25.69 -11.36 -28.44
C TYR A 768 -25.24 -11.08 -27.00
N LEU A 769 -26.02 -11.50 -25.99
CA LEU A 769 -25.61 -11.31 -24.59
C LEU A 769 -24.39 -12.18 -24.24
N THR A 770 -24.28 -13.39 -24.81
CA THR A 770 -23.09 -14.25 -24.64
C THR A 770 -21.86 -13.61 -25.30
N SER A 771 -22.00 -13.03 -26.50
CA SER A 771 -20.93 -12.26 -27.14
C SER A 771 -20.50 -11.04 -26.31
N LEU A 772 -21.44 -10.33 -25.68
CA LEU A 772 -21.11 -9.22 -24.76
C LEU A 772 -20.29 -9.67 -23.54
N ARG A 773 -20.55 -10.87 -23.02
CA ARG A 773 -19.77 -11.47 -21.91
C ARG A 773 -18.32 -11.70 -22.34
N GLU A 774 -18.09 -12.20 -23.55
CA GLU A 774 -16.76 -12.52 -24.08
C GLU A 774 -15.94 -11.26 -24.43
N MET A 775 -16.61 -10.20 -24.88
CA MET A 775 -15.97 -8.91 -25.18
C MET A 775 -15.68 -8.02 -23.95
N GLN A 776 -16.13 -8.41 -22.75
CA GLN A 776 -16.03 -7.56 -21.56
C GLN A 776 -14.63 -7.57 -20.96
N THR A 777 -13.92 -6.45 -21.05
CA THR A 777 -12.72 -6.19 -20.23
C THR A 777 -13.14 -5.49 -18.93
N LYS A 778 -13.04 -6.19 -17.80
CA LYS A 778 -13.28 -5.60 -16.46
C LYS A 778 -12.21 -4.59 -16.06
N ASP A 779 -10.97 -4.86 -16.45
CA ASP A 779 -9.81 -4.04 -16.12
C ASP A 779 -9.54 -2.99 -17.18
N ARG A 780 -9.89 -1.72 -16.88
CA ARG A 780 -9.40 -0.60 -17.68
C ARG A 780 -7.93 -0.39 -17.35
N LYS A 781 -7.03 -0.49 -18.34
CA LYS A 781 -5.63 -0.10 -18.19
C LYS A 781 -5.54 1.42 -17.95
N GLN A 782 -5.65 1.85 -16.70
CA GLN A 782 -5.41 3.24 -16.33
C GLN A 782 -3.89 3.49 -16.31
N HIS A 783 -3.44 4.57 -16.94
CA HIS A 783 -2.06 5.05 -16.77
C HIS A 783 -1.77 5.38 -15.29
N ARG A 784 -0.48 5.59 -14.95
CA ARG A 784 0.00 5.79 -13.58
C ARG A 784 -0.99 6.61 -12.73
N HIS A 785 -1.59 5.98 -11.73
CA HIS A 785 -2.51 6.59 -10.77
C HIS A 785 -1.96 6.43 -9.36
N ALA A 786 -2.39 7.30 -8.46
CA ALA A 786 -2.07 7.16 -7.05
C ALA A 786 -2.82 5.93 -6.49
N LYS A 787 -2.09 4.86 -6.14
CA LYS A 787 -2.60 3.83 -5.24
C LYS A 787 -2.44 4.35 -3.82
N LEU A 788 -3.54 4.74 -3.18
CA LEU A 788 -3.82 4.66 -1.75
C LEU A 788 -5.08 5.51 -1.47
N ARG A 789 -6.11 4.87 -0.89
CA ARG A 789 -7.34 5.39 -0.30
C ARG A 789 -8.37 6.10 -1.20
N ASP A 790 -9.63 5.93 -0.82
CA ASP A 790 -10.75 6.68 -1.38
C ASP A 790 -10.69 8.18 -1.00
N PRO A 791 -11.19 9.06 -1.87
CA PRO A 791 -11.35 10.48 -1.55
C PRO A 791 -12.25 10.67 -0.32
N ARG A 792 -11.98 11.71 0.48
CA ARG A 792 -12.77 12.05 1.67
C ARG A 792 -13.51 13.36 1.49
N ILE A 793 -14.69 13.46 2.09
CA ILE A 793 -15.43 14.72 2.22
C ILE A 793 -14.56 15.72 3.00
N GLY A 794 -14.49 16.96 2.51
CA GLY A 794 -13.67 18.03 3.09
C GLY A 794 -12.23 18.11 2.56
N GLU A 795 -11.81 17.18 1.70
CA GLU A 795 -10.46 17.18 1.13
C GLU A 795 -10.29 18.22 0.01
N ILE A 796 -9.16 18.94 0.01
CA ILE A 796 -8.78 19.88 -1.07
C ILE A 796 -7.99 19.12 -2.13
N VAL A 797 -8.46 19.22 -3.38
CA VAL A 797 -7.92 18.51 -4.54
C VAL A 797 -7.69 19.46 -5.72
N LEU A 798 -6.80 19.08 -6.64
CA LEU A 798 -6.68 19.72 -7.95
C LEU A 798 -7.67 19.10 -8.91
N VAL A 799 -8.37 19.96 -9.64
CA VAL A 799 -9.39 19.56 -10.63
C VAL A 799 -8.81 19.74 -12.02
N GLU A 800 -8.71 18.65 -12.77
CA GLU A 800 -8.26 18.70 -14.16
C GLU A 800 -9.19 19.59 -15.00
N GLN A 801 -8.59 20.51 -15.72
CA GLN A 801 -9.27 21.41 -16.64
C GLN A 801 -8.61 21.25 -18.01
N GLU A 802 -9.41 20.86 -18.99
CA GLU A 802 -8.98 20.73 -20.38
C GLU A 802 -8.44 22.08 -20.87
N ASN A 803 -7.38 22.05 -21.67
CA ASN A 803 -6.72 23.23 -22.28
C ASN A 803 -5.94 24.15 -21.33
N LEU A 804 -5.82 23.81 -20.04
CA LEU A 804 -4.94 24.53 -19.11
C LEU A 804 -3.70 23.70 -18.76
N PRO A 805 -2.49 24.31 -18.72
CA PRO A 805 -1.32 23.63 -18.21
C PRO A 805 -1.56 23.29 -16.75
N ARG A 806 -1.01 22.15 -16.31
CA ARG A 806 -1.25 21.58 -14.99
C ARG A 806 -0.99 22.54 -13.81
N GLY A 807 -0.04 23.46 -13.98
CA GLY A 807 0.25 24.50 -12.99
C GLY A 807 -0.89 25.51 -12.76
N SER A 808 -1.86 25.58 -13.67
CA SER A 808 -2.99 26.52 -13.66
C SER A 808 -4.32 25.85 -13.33
N TRP A 809 -4.34 24.56 -13.00
CA TRP A 809 -5.55 23.86 -12.59
C TRP A 809 -6.11 24.44 -11.30
N SER A 810 -7.43 24.56 -11.27
CA SER A 810 -8.17 25.08 -10.12
C SER A 810 -8.21 24.07 -8.97
N TYR A 811 -8.24 24.58 -7.74
CA TYR A 811 -8.49 23.76 -6.55
C TYR A 811 -9.99 23.59 -6.34
N GLY A 812 -10.40 22.45 -5.78
CA GLY A 812 -11.78 22.21 -5.35
C GLY A 812 -11.81 21.46 -4.01
N LYS A 813 -12.85 21.71 -3.21
CA LYS A 813 -13.12 20.97 -1.96
C LYS A 813 -14.16 19.89 -2.24
N ILE A 814 -13.88 18.64 -1.88
CA ILE A 814 -14.85 17.55 -2.03
C ILE A 814 -15.99 17.76 -1.03
N ILE A 815 -17.21 17.88 -1.53
CA ILE A 815 -18.42 18.02 -0.70
C ILE A 815 -19.22 16.71 -0.64
N GLU A 816 -19.24 15.95 -1.72
CA GLU A 816 -20.06 14.74 -1.83
C GLU A 816 -19.34 13.67 -2.64
N LEU A 817 -19.46 12.42 -2.20
CA LEU A 817 -18.94 11.24 -2.88
C LEU A 817 -20.09 10.50 -3.56
N VAL A 818 -20.09 10.46 -4.89
CA VAL A 818 -21.14 9.77 -5.65
C VAL A 818 -20.73 8.32 -5.86
N LYS A 819 -21.36 7.44 -5.08
CA LYS A 819 -21.21 5.98 -5.15
C LYS A 819 -22.15 5.41 -6.20
N SER A 820 -21.71 4.35 -6.87
CA SER A 820 -22.58 3.54 -7.74
C SER A 820 -23.24 2.42 -6.93
N ASN A 821 -24.11 1.62 -7.57
CA ASN A 821 -24.88 0.56 -6.92
C ASN A 821 -24.01 -0.57 -6.32
N ASP A 822 -22.76 -0.70 -6.77
CA ASP A 822 -21.76 -1.62 -6.26
C ASP A 822 -20.93 -1.03 -5.09
N GLY A 823 -21.27 0.15 -4.59
CA GLY A 823 -20.65 0.79 -3.43
C GLY A 823 -19.36 1.56 -3.72
N PHE A 824 -18.80 1.47 -4.93
CA PHE A 824 -17.57 2.18 -5.31
C PHE A 824 -17.85 3.64 -5.70
N VAL A 825 -16.97 4.56 -5.27
CA VAL A 825 -17.02 5.97 -5.67
C VAL A 825 -16.44 6.08 -7.08
N ARG A 826 -17.16 6.67 -8.03
CA ARG A 826 -16.67 6.89 -9.41
C ARG A 826 -16.64 8.36 -9.82
N SER A 827 -17.40 9.19 -9.12
CA SER A 827 -17.43 10.64 -9.33
C SER A 827 -17.61 11.37 -7.99
N VAL A 828 -17.23 12.64 -7.96
CA VAL A 828 -17.30 13.50 -6.78
C VAL A 828 -17.91 14.84 -7.16
N LYS A 829 -18.65 15.44 -6.21
CA LYS A 829 -19.06 16.84 -6.32
C LYS A 829 -18.07 17.71 -5.55
N LEU A 830 -17.68 18.82 -6.17
CA LEU A 830 -16.60 19.69 -5.72
C LEU A 830 -17.13 21.10 -5.57
N LEU A 831 -16.85 21.73 -4.43
CA LEU A 831 -17.02 23.16 -4.25
C LEU A 831 -15.78 23.88 -4.80
N MET A 832 -15.97 24.68 -5.85
CA MET A 832 -14.93 25.47 -6.49
C MET A 832 -14.74 26.82 -5.75
N PRO A 833 -13.64 27.56 -5.97
CA PRO A 833 -13.37 28.83 -5.28
C PRO A 833 -14.41 29.92 -5.59
N ASN A 834 -15.09 29.80 -6.73
CA ASN A 834 -16.22 30.64 -7.16
C ASN A 834 -17.57 30.18 -6.57
N LYS A 835 -17.57 29.30 -5.57
CA LYS A 835 -18.76 28.69 -4.92
C LYS A 835 -19.65 27.82 -5.81
N HIS A 836 -19.30 27.61 -7.08
CA HIS A 836 -20.04 26.69 -7.94
C HIS A 836 -19.71 25.23 -7.63
N ILE A 837 -20.73 24.38 -7.70
CA ILE A 837 -20.60 22.94 -7.51
C ILE A 837 -20.30 22.28 -8.85
N TRP A 838 -19.16 21.60 -8.95
CA TRP A 838 -18.74 20.86 -10.14
C TRP A 838 -18.83 19.36 -9.89
N HIS A 839 -19.42 18.63 -10.84
CA HIS A 839 -19.43 17.17 -10.84
C HIS A 839 -18.33 16.65 -11.76
N ARG A 840 -17.42 15.81 -11.24
CA ARG A 840 -16.26 15.31 -11.97
C ARG A 840 -15.97 13.85 -11.66
N ALA A 841 -15.45 13.12 -12.65
CA ALA A 841 -14.97 11.76 -12.48
C ALA A 841 -13.71 11.72 -11.60
N ILE A 842 -13.53 10.66 -10.81
CA ILE A 842 -12.37 10.49 -9.92
C ILE A 842 -11.03 10.56 -10.65
N SER A 843 -10.98 10.07 -11.89
CA SER A 843 -9.77 10.11 -12.72
C SER A 843 -9.29 11.54 -13.05
N ALA A 844 -10.17 12.53 -12.95
CA ALA A 844 -9.87 13.94 -13.17
C ALA A 844 -9.47 14.68 -11.86
N ILE A 845 -9.35 13.95 -10.75
CA ILE A 845 -9.13 14.50 -9.41
C ILE A 845 -7.75 14.10 -8.89
N TYR A 846 -7.00 15.08 -8.42
CA TYR A 846 -5.61 14.90 -7.99
C TYR A 846 -5.46 15.26 -6.50
N PRO A 847 -5.04 14.31 -5.63
CA PRO A 847 -4.93 14.53 -4.18
C PRO A 847 -3.76 15.45 -3.80
N LEU A 848 -4.02 16.37 -2.86
CA LEU A 848 -3.00 17.26 -2.27
C LEU A 848 -2.69 16.98 -0.79
N GLU A 849 -3.43 16.08 -0.12
CA GLU A 849 -3.29 15.74 1.31
C GLU A 849 -3.51 16.93 2.27
N ILE A 850 -4.39 17.87 1.93
CA ILE A 850 -4.82 18.96 2.82
C ILE A 850 -6.31 18.74 3.14
N SER A 851 -6.62 18.50 4.42
CA SER A 851 -8.00 18.34 4.92
C SER A 851 -8.37 19.54 5.78
N SER A 852 -9.52 20.16 5.53
CA SER A 852 -10.13 21.06 6.51
C SER A 852 -10.74 20.21 7.64
N THR A 853 -10.39 20.46 8.89
CA THR A 853 -11.06 19.87 10.06
C THR A 853 -12.56 20.18 10.00
N ALA A 854 -13.38 19.18 10.30
CA ALA A 854 -14.83 19.22 10.08
C ALA A 854 -15.61 20.12 11.06
N GLU A 855 -14.92 20.86 11.95
CA GLU A 855 -15.56 21.64 13.01
C GLU A 855 -16.15 22.98 12.54
N GLU A 856 -15.82 23.46 11.34
CA GLU A 856 -16.34 24.75 10.86
C GLU A 856 -17.72 24.66 10.17
N LEU A 857 -18.18 23.45 9.80
CA LEU A 857 -19.43 23.30 9.03
C LEU A 857 -20.71 23.38 9.86
N LYS A 858 -20.65 23.16 11.19
CA LYS A 858 -21.83 23.27 12.05
C LYS A 858 -22.21 24.71 12.38
N ASN A 859 -21.27 25.65 12.34
CA ASN A 859 -21.56 27.05 12.67
C ASN A 859 -22.07 27.87 11.46
N SER A 860 -21.85 27.41 10.23
CA SER A 860 -22.27 28.12 9.02
C SER A 860 -23.68 27.79 8.53
N GLU A 861 -24.25 26.65 8.92
CA GLU A 861 -25.63 26.28 8.53
C GLU A 861 -26.69 26.91 9.44
N GLN A 862 -26.34 27.33 10.67
CA GLN A 862 -27.27 28.02 11.58
C GLN A 862 -27.39 29.53 11.36
N THR A 863 -26.45 30.17 10.65
CA THR A 863 -26.48 31.63 10.40
C THR A 863 -27.09 32.01 9.05
N ALA A 864 -27.49 31.06 8.21
CA ALA A 864 -27.96 31.33 6.84
C ALA A 864 -29.50 31.35 6.68
N VAL A 865 -30.27 31.07 7.73
CA VAL A 865 -31.75 30.95 7.63
C VAL A 865 -32.50 32.15 8.22
N GLU A 866 -31.87 32.99 9.05
CA GLU A 866 -32.51 34.18 9.61
C GLU A 866 -31.78 35.43 9.15
N ASN A 867 -32.21 35.99 8.01
CA ASN A 867 -32.28 37.42 7.71
C ASN A 867 -32.51 37.62 6.20
N GLN A 868 -33.78 37.54 5.80
CA GLN A 868 -34.27 38.21 4.60
C GLN A 868 -35.48 39.06 4.98
N SER A 869 -35.25 40.36 5.19
CA SER A 869 -36.25 41.40 4.97
C SER A 869 -35.74 42.33 3.88
N PRO A 870 -36.62 42.93 3.06
CA PRO A 870 -36.23 43.51 1.77
C PRO A 870 -36.20 45.05 1.85
N GLU A 871 -35.04 45.68 1.69
CA GLU A 871 -34.98 47.11 1.36
C GLU A 871 -33.87 47.47 0.34
N SER A 872 -34.37 47.97 -0.80
CA SER A 872 -33.89 49.00 -1.73
C SER A 872 -32.40 49.36 -1.86
N SER A 873 -31.95 49.28 -3.13
CA SER A 873 -31.08 50.22 -3.87
C SER A 873 -29.89 50.89 -3.19
N ASN A 874 -28.67 50.53 -3.63
CA ASN A 874 -27.77 51.48 -4.28
C ASN A 874 -26.57 50.78 -4.93
N ALA A 875 -26.48 50.91 -6.25
CA ALA A 875 -25.40 50.37 -7.06
C ALA A 875 -24.12 51.19 -6.87
N ALA A 876 -23.07 50.56 -6.33
CA ALA A 876 -21.71 51.10 -6.36
C ALA A 876 -20.86 50.32 -7.38
N SER A 877 -20.09 51.06 -8.19
CA SER A 877 -19.46 50.56 -9.41
C SER A 877 -18.45 49.41 -9.21
N PRO A 878 -18.27 48.51 -10.21
CA PRO A 878 -17.45 47.30 -10.10
C PRO A 878 -15.96 47.55 -9.80
N ARG A 879 -15.48 48.79 -9.95
CA ARG A 879 -14.08 49.17 -9.75
C ARG A 879 -13.69 49.31 -8.28
N LYS A 880 -14.61 49.77 -7.41
CA LYS A 880 -14.38 49.92 -5.96
C LYS A 880 -14.43 48.58 -5.22
N ALA A 881 -15.31 47.67 -5.65
CA ALA A 881 -15.41 46.30 -5.11
C ALA A 881 -14.17 45.46 -5.47
N LYS A 882 -13.62 45.62 -6.68
CA LYS A 882 -12.40 44.94 -7.13
C LYS A 882 -11.15 45.45 -6.41
N LEU A 883 -11.06 46.75 -6.10
CA LEU A 883 -9.98 47.33 -5.28
C LEU A 883 -10.07 46.90 -3.82
N LYS A 884 -11.27 46.90 -3.21
CA LYS A 884 -11.50 46.34 -1.86
C LYS A 884 -11.20 44.84 -1.78
N ALA A 885 -11.49 44.07 -2.83
CA ALA A 885 -11.14 42.65 -2.88
C ALA A 885 -9.62 42.45 -3.01
N ILE A 886 -8.91 43.31 -3.74
CA ILE A 886 -7.44 43.27 -3.83
C ILE A 886 -6.78 43.71 -2.51
N GLU A 887 -7.35 44.71 -1.81
CA GLU A 887 -6.92 45.08 -0.46
C GLU A 887 -7.22 43.98 0.56
N ALA A 888 -8.39 43.36 0.52
CA ALA A 888 -8.74 42.22 1.37
C ALA A 888 -7.84 41.01 1.08
N ILE A 889 -7.47 40.73 -0.18
CA ILE A 889 -6.52 39.68 -0.54
C ILE A 889 -5.09 40.04 -0.07
N ARG A 890 -4.72 41.32 -0.11
CA ARG A 890 -3.42 41.81 0.39
C ARG A 890 -3.36 41.78 1.92
N ASP A 891 -4.47 42.00 2.62
CA ASP A 891 -4.59 41.88 4.07
C ASP A 891 -4.73 40.43 4.54
N ILE A 892 -5.35 39.55 3.74
CA ILE A 892 -5.33 38.09 3.94
C ILE A 892 -3.94 37.51 3.67
N SER A 893 -3.21 38.04 2.68
CA SER A 893 -1.80 37.75 2.42
C SER A 893 -0.87 38.23 3.54
N LYS A 894 -1.23 39.32 4.24
CA LYS A 894 -0.51 39.80 5.42
C LYS A 894 -0.87 39.04 6.69
N SER A 895 -2.13 38.60 6.86
CA SER A 895 -2.58 37.84 8.04
C SER A 895 -2.21 36.35 8.01
N THR A 896 -2.09 35.74 6.82
CA THR A 896 -1.60 34.34 6.67
C THR A 896 -0.12 34.15 7.05
N HIS A 897 0.63 35.24 7.25
CA HIS A 897 1.96 35.18 7.86
C HIS A 897 1.94 35.17 9.40
N ASN A 898 0.78 35.37 10.04
CA ASN A 898 0.63 35.54 11.48
C ASN A 898 -0.49 34.70 12.11
N SER A 899 -0.52 33.37 11.95
CA SER A 899 -1.02 32.46 13.01
C SER A 899 -1.07 30.97 12.61
N THR A 900 -0.10 30.21 13.11
CA THR A 900 -0.40 29.01 13.92
C THR A 900 0.47 29.14 15.16
N MET A 901 0.04 30.00 16.07
CA MET A 901 0.57 30.05 17.43
C MET A 901 -0.11 28.94 18.23
N LEU A 902 0.51 27.76 18.24
CA LEU A 902 0.47 26.93 19.43
C LEU A 902 1.00 27.79 20.58
N GLN A 903 0.36 27.75 21.75
CA GLN A 903 0.75 28.53 22.93
C GLN A 903 2.27 28.44 23.15
N LEU A 904 2.95 29.56 22.98
CA LEU A 904 4.40 29.65 22.94
C LEU A 904 4.87 30.57 24.05
N ALA A 905 5.82 30.05 24.84
CA ALA A 905 6.56 30.82 25.84
C ALA A 905 7.09 32.15 25.26
N SER A 906 7.17 33.16 26.13
CA SER A 906 7.47 34.55 25.78
C SER A 906 8.71 34.71 24.88
N PRO A 907 8.74 35.72 23.98
CA PRO A 907 9.90 35.98 23.11
C PRO A 907 11.21 36.17 23.89
N HIS A 908 11.15 36.62 25.14
CA HIS A 908 12.31 36.71 26.04
C HIS A 908 12.88 35.34 26.43
N PHE A 909 12.04 34.32 26.62
CA PHE A 909 12.49 32.96 26.94
C PHE A 909 13.31 32.34 25.78
N LEU A 910 12.94 32.64 24.53
CA LEU A 910 13.65 32.14 23.35
C LEU A 910 15.00 32.82 23.15
N LEU A 911 15.05 34.13 23.30
CA LEU A 911 16.30 34.86 23.24
C LEU A 911 17.26 34.37 24.35
N MET A 912 16.75 34.20 25.57
CA MET A 912 17.55 33.69 26.69
C MET A 912 18.01 32.25 26.50
N SER A 913 17.14 31.34 26.05
CA SER A 913 17.53 29.94 25.80
C SER A 913 18.62 29.81 24.72
N THR A 914 18.54 30.61 23.65
CA THR A 914 19.56 30.64 22.59
C THR A 914 20.88 31.28 23.05
N ILE A 915 20.81 32.34 23.86
CA ILE A 915 21.98 32.96 24.49
C ILE A 915 22.68 31.96 25.43
N ILE A 916 21.92 31.26 26.30
CA ILE A 916 22.44 30.24 27.23
C ILE A 916 23.06 29.06 26.45
N ALA A 917 22.46 28.63 25.33
CA ALA A 917 23.03 27.63 24.42
C ALA A 917 24.43 28.02 23.96
N LEU A 918 24.54 29.23 23.43
CA LEU A 918 25.76 29.74 22.83
C LEU A 918 26.84 29.99 23.88
N ILE A 919 26.48 30.42 25.10
CA ILE A 919 27.43 30.59 26.20
C ILE A 919 27.99 29.23 26.66
N THR A 920 27.15 28.21 26.83
CA THR A 920 27.61 26.86 27.27
C THR A 920 28.46 26.12 26.24
N LEU A 921 28.32 26.45 24.95
CA LEU A 921 29.12 25.87 23.86
C LEU A 921 30.53 26.49 23.74
N MET A 922 30.79 27.58 24.47
CA MET A 922 31.94 28.46 24.24
C MET A 922 32.97 28.44 25.38
N SER A 923 32.71 27.76 26.50
CA SER A 923 33.65 27.56 27.61
C SER A 923 34.57 26.33 27.41
N PRO A 924 35.85 26.37 27.84
CA PRO A 924 36.69 25.16 27.92
C PRO A 924 36.18 24.24 29.03
N ARG A 925 36.35 22.91 28.85
CA ARG A 925 35.86 21.83 29.72
C ARG A 925 35.93 22.19 31.21
N VAL A 926 34.78 22.29 31.88
CA VAL A 926 34.70 22.14 33.33
C VAL A 926 34.56 20.65 33.62
N SER A 927 35.46 20.13 34.45
CA SER A 927 35.44 18.75 34.95
C SER A 927 34.08 18.43 35.57
N ALA A 928 33.66 17.17 35.48
CA ALA A 928 32.38 16.71 36.01
C ALA A 928 32.27 17.04 37.50
N ALA A 929 31.48 18.05 37.86
CA ALA A 929 31.01 18.24 39.22
C ALA A 929 29.95 17.16 39.48
N THR A 930 30.26 16.23 40.39
CA THR A 930 29.33 15.23 40.91
C THR A 930 28.12 15.93 41.52
N ARG A 931 26.93 15.61 41.00
CA ARG A 931 25.67 16.06 41.62
C ARG A 931 25.47 15.29 42.94
N PRO A 932 24.93 15.92 44.01
CA PRO A 932 24.57 15.19 45.21
C PRO A 932 23.50 14.14 44.91
N SER A 933 23.71 12.91 45.37
CA SER A 933 22.71 11.84 45.33
C SER A 933 21.88 11.89 46.61
N LEU A 934 20.58 11.63 46.46
CA LEU A 934 19.62 11.50 47.56
C LEU A 934 19.10 10.07 47.52
N ASN A 935 19.11 9.39 48.66
CA ASN A 935 18.47 8.08 48.81
C ASN A 935 17.36 8.19 49.85
N CYS A 936 16.13 7.84 49.45
CA CYS A 936 14.96 7.88 50.32
C CYS A 936 14.59 6.46 50.71
N SER A 937 14.50 6.19 52.01
CA SER A 937 13.94 4.95 52.56
C SER A 937 12.60 5.26 53.23
N HIS A 938 11.85 4.23 53.63
CA HIS A 938 10.45 4.37 54.05
C HIS A 938 10.24 5.38 55.21
N ASP A 939 11.24 5.56 56.09
CA ASP A 939 11.17 6.47 57.25
C ASP A 939 12.38 7.42 57.41
N SER A 940 13.36 7.38 56.50
CA SER A 940 14.56 8.21 56.60
C SER A 940 15.10 8.67 55.24
N LEU A 941 15.62 9.90 55.24
CA LEU A 941 16.27 10.49 54.08
C LEU A 941 17.78 10.57 54.32
N THR A 942 18.55 9.92 53.43
CA THR A 942 20.02 9.94 53.49
C THR A 942 20.57 10.87 52.41
N VAL A 943 21.26 11.93 52.82
CA VAL A 943 21.87 12.93 51.93
C VAL A 943 23.37 12.69 51.85
N PHE A 944 23.90 12.51 50.64
CA PHE A 944 25.33 12.50 50.37
C PHE A 944 25.78 13.94 50.07
N PRO A 945 26.45 14.63 51.01
CA PRO A 945 26.74 16.05 50.86
C PRO A 945 27.82 16.28 49.77
N PRO A 946 27.66 17.30 48.91
CA PRO A 946 28.76 17.76 48.07
C PRO A 946 29.84 18.46 48.93
N ASN A 947 31.08 18.55 48.45
CA ASN A 947 32.21 19.21 49.13
C ASN A 947 32.04 20.74 49.34
N THR A 948 30.82 21.27 49.27
CA THR A 948 30.47 22.69 49.40
C THR A 948 29.22 22.87 50.26
N LYS A 949 29.04 24.06 50.86
CA LYS A 949 27.85 24.38 51.66
C LYS A 949 26.58 24.27 50.79
N PHE A 950 25.54 23.66 51.35
CA PHE A 950 24.26 23.49 50.67
C PHE A 950 23.09 23.72 51.62
N GLU A 951 21.94 24.05 51.04
CA GLU A 951 20.69 24.25 51.74
C GLU A 951 19.71 23.13 51.38
N LEU A 952 19.09 22.52 52.39
CA LEU A 952 18.11 21.45 52.23
C LEU A 952 16.71 22.00 52.56
N CYS A 953 15.80 21.94 51.60
CA CYS A 953 14.42 22.40 51.76
C CYS A 953 13.42 21.25 51.66
N ILE A 954 12.51 21.14 52.63
CA ILE A 954 11.40 20.18 52.64
C ILE A 954 10.10 20.96 52.89
N ASN A 955 9.16 20.91 51.94
CA ASN A 955 7.84 21.55 52.03
C ASN A 955 7.89 22.99 52.60
N SER A 956 8.76 23.83 52.01
CA SER A 956 8.97 25.24 52.34
C SER A 956 9.80 25.55 53.59
N ILE A 957 10.28 24.54 54.33
CA ILE A 957 11.21 24.73 55.44
C ILE A 957 12.63 24.43 54.94
N CYS A 958 13.48 25.45 54.88
CA CYS A 958 14.86 25.34 54.44
C CYS A 958 15.83 25.39 55.62
N LYS A 959 16.80 24.47 55.66
CA LYS A 959 17.84 24.43 56.67
C LYS A 959 19.22 24.45 56.01
N LEU A 960 20.04 25.41 56.41
CA LEU A 960 21.41 25.53 55.94
C LEU A 960 22.26 24.45 56.64
N VAL A 961 22.92 23.59 55.85
CA VAL A 961 23.77 22.52 56.40
C VAL A 961 25.24 22.93 56.22
N PRO A 962 26.00 23.11 57.33
CA PRO A 962 27.42 23.39 57.25
C PRO A 962 28.17 22.18 56.65
N GLN A 963 29.32 22.45 56.03
CA GLN A 963 30.14 21.44 55.35
C GLN A 963 30.49 20.30 56.32
N ARG A 964 30.06 19.08 56.00
CA ARG A 964 30.33 17.85 56.77
C ARG A 964 30.84 16.76 55.83
N THR A 965 31.76 15.93 56.32
CA THR A 965 32.35 14.81 55.58
C THR A 965 31.57 13.50 55.72
N GLU A 966 30.57 13.46 56.60
CA GLU A 966 29.76 12.27 56.89
C GLU A 966 28.35 12.39 56.31
N ASN A 967 27.75 11.24 55.95
CA ASN A 967 26.40 11.16 55.40
C ASN A 967 25.36 11.64 56.43
N LEU A 968 24.45 12.52 56.01
CA LEU A 968 23.42 13.05 56.90
C LEU A 968 22.15 12.20 56.77
N MET A 969 21.75 11.52 57.85
CA MET A 969 20.42 10.90 57.96
C MET A 969 19.46 11.85 58.68
N LEU A 970 18.31 12.13 58.07
CA LEU A 970 17.22 12.90 58.66
C LEU A 970 15.99 12.02 58.78
N SER A 971 15.46 11.88 59.99
CA SER A 971 14.15 11.27 60.26
C SER A 971 13.05 12.28 59.98
N LEU A 972 12.08 11.95 59.13
CA LEU A 972 10.95 12.82 58.84
C LEU A 972 9.94 12.76 59.99
N PRO A 973 9.52 13.87 60.62
CA PRO A 973 8.53 13.83 61.68
C PRO A 973 7.15 13.48 61.11
N LEU A 974 6.56 12.38 61.58
CA LEU A 974 5.19 11.98 61.26
C LEU A 974 4.22 12.93 61.97
N THR A 975 3.56 13.81 61.20
CA THR A 975 2.40 14.56 61.70
C THR A 975 1.15 13.71 61.55
N SER A 976 0.17 13.86 62.46
CA SER A 976 -1.07 13.06 62.53
C SER A 976 -1.90 13.05 61.24
N LYS A 977 -1.67 13.99 60.31
CA LYS A 977 -2.29 14.02 58.97
C LYS A 977 -1.66 13.05 57.95
N ASN A 978 -0.47 12.51 58.22
CA ASN A 978 0.27 11.63 57.31
C ASN A 978 0.14 10.12 57.65
N ALA A 979 -0.54 9.74 58.73
CA ALA A 979 -0.66 8.33 59.13
C ALA A 979 -1.72 7.53 58.32
N GLN A 980 -2.59 8.19 57.56
CA GLN A 980 -3.67 7.53 56.80
C GLN A 980 -3.54 7.64 55.27
N ALA A 981 -2.46 8.22 54.75
CA ALA A 981 -2.24 8.34 53.31
C ALA A 981 -1.12 7.40 52.85
N ASN A 982 -1.48 6.40 52.03
CA ASN A 982 -0.53 5.59 51.27
C ASN A 982 0.48 6.50 50.55
N THR A 983 1.75 6.47 51.00
CA THR A 983 2.81 7.38 50.59
C THR A 983 3.30 7.06 49.18
N SER A 984 2.56 7.55 48.17
CA SER A 984 3.01 7.62 46.77
C SER A 984 2.74 8.99 46.13
N LYS A 985 2.51 10.03 46.94
CA LYS A 985 2.33 11.41 46.44
C LYS A 985 3.34 12.40 47.05
N ASN A 986 4.28 12.80 46.18
CA ASN A 986 5.04 14.06 46.12
C ASN A 986 5.35 14.79 47.43
N ILE A 987 6.41 14.37 48.12
CA ILE A 987 7.21 15.28 48.95
C ILE A 987 8.26 15.91 48.02
N ASN A 988 8.18 17.23 47.83
CA ASN A 988 9.16 17.96 47.01
C ASN A 988 10.37 18.32 47.89
N ILE A 989 11.52 17.70 47.58
CA ILE A 989 12.77 17.96 48.30
C ILE A 989 13.76 18.61 47.33
N PHE A 990 14.27 19.76 47.71
CA PHE A 990 15.23 20.53 46.91
C PHE A 990 16.54 20.70 47.67
N VAL A 991 17.66 20.51 46.96
CA VAL A 991 19.01 20.74 47.47
C VAL A 991 19.68 21.81 46.62
N PHE A 992 20.04 22.94 47.22
CA PHE A 992 20.70 24.05 46.53
C PHE A 992 22.15 24.16 47.01
N ALA A 993 23.10 24.03 46.08
CA ALA A 993 24.51 24.31 46.36
C ALA A 993 24.75 25.82 46.28
N LEU A 994 25.24 26.43 47.37
CA LEU A 994 25.52 27.86 47.41
C LEU A 994 26.90 28.12 46.82
N VAL A 995 26.94 28.72 45.62
CA VAL A 995 28.16 29.26 45.01
C VAL A 995 28.28 30.73 45.44
N LYS A 996 29.42 31.09 46.06
CA LYS A 996 29.74 32.47 46.45
C LYS A 996 29.59 33.41 45.24
N GLU A 997 28.62 34.32 45.28
CA GLU A 997 28.84 35.78 45.21
C GLU A 997 27.52 36.57 45.18
N ASN A 998 27.44 37.52 46.14
CA ASN A 998 26.67 38.75 46.25
C ASN A 998 25.13 38.77 46.17
N VAL A 999 24.59 39.01 47.37
CA VAL A 999 23.29 39.45 47.80
C VAL A 999 22.96 40.83 47.20
N ASP A 1000 21.90 40.92 46.40
CA ASP A 1000 20.80 41.89 46.54
C ASP A 1000 19.90 41.88 45.30
N ARG A 1001 18.58 41.99 45.54
CA ARG A 1001 17.44 41.94 44.60
C ARG A 1001 16.84 40.55 44.34
N ARG A 1002 16.12 40.03 45.34
CA ARG A 1002 14.97 39.12 45.19
C ARG A 1002 13.85 39.54 46.15
N ALA A 1003 13.20 40.64 45.81
CA ALA A 1003 11.79 40.86 46.07
C ALA A 1003 11.18 41.23 44.71
N ASP A 1004 9.97 40.80 44.42
CA ASP A 1004 9.24 40.97 43.14
C ASP A 1004 9.57 39.96 42.04
N MET A 1005 9.22 38.69 42.25
CA MET A 1005 8.65 37.83 41.20
C MET A 1005 8.19 36.47 41.77
N LEU A 1006 7.11 36.48 42.57
CA LEU A 1006 6.27 35.29 42.78
C LEU A 1006 4.80 35.73 42.98
N SER A 1007 4.12 35.96 41.85
CA SER A 1007 2.68 35.79 41.68
C SER A 1007 2.44 35.07 40.36
#